data_AF-A0A955YPK0-F1
#
_entry.id   AF-A0A955YPK0-F1
#
_cell.length_a   1.000
_cell.length_b   1.000
_cell.length_c   1.000
_cell.angle_alpha   90.00
_cell.angle_beta   90.00
_cell.angle_gamma   90.00
#
_symmetry.space_group_name_H-M   'P 1'
#
loop_
_entity.id
_entity.type
_entity.pdbx_description
1 polymer ?
#
loop_
_entity_poly.entity_id
_entity_poly.type
_entity_poly.pdbx_seq_one_letter_code
_entity_poly.pdbx_strand_id
1 'polypeptide(L)'
;MTLDAHRFVPQRTAWTPRPAFTGHQRQNARPLGVAASALLSAWLMGCDGGDGPPYVPPDPQTCAVDRYEPGTLHAFPTRDQLVEDPLSATGVRFALSLEAYPEAANFRAFRSVASSDLEDVDGASVNASMHTEWSLPFAGVQTYGGAPNPSAPVGIVVLPVDDGEPVLWPVDVEQPADGLLRALPLTPLPERRWVAHFVRMDAAPCMGRSASMHARLRRPDTHDAAAIAALMQLGVVDSASELAALHTLPTQTVRDDAEAIAADIRGLSVSELTPDTPTCTTEGALRHCVASASLWDYRDADGVVRPPHVGTARWDVPVHTWLPADHTPGERLPTVMFGHGIGGGAVAHGERLAAFAPEHRFVLVATSALGHEDHPTSTGGDEIAAVLSFLGFEDGAVSARRVRDNFRQSNFDRLQVMRWLASGPDVDGDGEPDVDATQLTYIGVSLGGIMGPQLLAQSDAFQTALLVVPGGRLSDVVTNGESIIQSALGIFLPGQGRDPRLGLLVAELFQTAMDRGDGASWAPYVLGERLRGDVPNLLLGMVVRDNVVPNSSQFALIRALDIPVVGDLLRADPAISSVSDMSGALVAGAVQVEWMQGGSGAVPATHADIADNPTGADTWFGFLDDAWDGPPVTIVEPERLTPP
;
A
#
# COMPACT_ATOMS: atom_id res chain seq x y z
N MET A 1 54.62 -18.23 2.41
CA MET A 1 55.27 -19.47 2.89
C MET A 1 54.26 -20.60 2.77
N THR A 2 54.70 -21.78 2.36
CA THR A 2 53.89 -22.91 1.87
C THR A 2 53.75 -24.06 2.87
N LEU A 3 52.82 -24.98 2.54
CA LEU A 3 52.66 -26.41 2.92
C LEU A 3 51.28 -26.65 3.59
N ASP A 4 50.29 -27.16 2.85
CA ASP A 4 50.04 -28.58 2.50
C ASP A 4 49.51 -29.39 3.71
N ALA A 5 48.24 -29.82 3.78
CA ALA A 5 47.40 -30.63 2.88
C ALA A 5 47.57 -32.16 3.07
N HIS A 6 46.51 -32.82 3.56
CA HIS A 6 46.31 -34.25 3.33
C HIS A 6 44.83 -34.60 3.11
N ARG A 7 44.62 -35.48 2.13
CA ARG A 7 43.32 -35.93 1.58
C ARG A 7 42.62 -36.94 2.48
N PHE A 8 41.30 -37.05 2.36
CA PHE A 8 40.63 -38.35 2.25
C PHE A 8 39.48 -38.32 1.22
N VAL A 9 39.22 -39.47 0.58
CA VAL A 9 38.34 -39.68 -0.58
C VAL A 9 37.29 -40.73 -0.21
N PRO A 10 36.03 -40.66 -0.71
CA PRO A 10 34.91 -41.44 -0.17
C PRO A 10 34.88 -42.88 -0.67
N GLN A 11 34.21 -43.76 0.09
CA GLN A 11 33.86 -45.11 -0.36
C GLN A 11 32.36 -45.23 -0.67
N ARG A 12 32.07 -45.76 -1.85
CA ARG A 12 30.76 -46.34 -2.19
C ARG A 12 30.74 -47.81 -1.80
N THR A 13 29.59 -48.31 -1.35
CA THR A 13 29.15 -49.66 -1.73
C THR A 13 27.63 -49.68 -1.93
N ALA A 14 27.05 -50.84 -2.27
CA ALA A 14 25.86 -50.90 -3.12
C ALA A 14 25.06 -52.21 -2.98
N TRP A 15 24.10 -52.39 -3.90
CA TRP A 15 23.20 -53.52 -4.15
C TRP A 15 21.88 -53.50 -3.34
N THR A 16 20.66 -53.24 -3.86
CA THR A 16 19.89 -53.58 -5.11
C THR A 16 18.87 -54.75 -4.86
N PRO A 17 17.90 -55.11 -5.76
CA PRO A 17 16.50 -54.72 -5.50
C PRO A 17 15.37 -55.76 -5.85
N ARG A 18 14.10 -55.37 -5.59
CA ARG A 18 12.84 -55.99 -6.07
C ARG A 18 12.50 -57.41 -5.54
N PRO A 19 11.22 -57.82 -5.62
CA PRO A 19 10.72 -58.48 -6.83
C PRO A 19 9.46 -57.85 -7.44
N ALA A 20 9.09 -58.31 -8.64
CA ALA A 20 7.88 -57.92 -9.36
C ALA A 20 6.86 -59.07 -9.39
N PHE A 21 5.58 -58.76 -9.59
CA PHE A 21 4.56 -59.72 -10.01
C PHE A 21 4.28 -59.63 -11.51
N THR A 22 3.90 -60.76 -12.12
CA THR A 22 3.77 -60.95 -13.58
C THR A 22 2.43 -61.58 -13.96
N GLY A 23 1.97 -61.35 -15.19
CA GLY A 23 0.80 -62.01 -15.82
C GLY A 23 0.18 -61.15 -16.93
N HIS A 24 0.73 -61.14 -18.15
CA HIS A 24 0.29 -61.97 -19.30
C HIS A 24 -1.18 -61.72 -19.70
N GLN A 25 -1.49 -61.22 -20.90
CA GLN A 25 -1.20 -61.90 -22.19
C GLN A 25 -0.89 -60.96 -23.37
N ARG A 26 -0.20 -61.53 -24.39
CA ARG A 26 -0.09 -60.99 -25.75
C ARG A 26 -0.89 -61.88 -26.72
N GLN A 27 -1.46 -61.28 -27.76
CA GLN A 27 -1.69 -61.79 -29.14
C GLN A 27 -2.50 -60.69 -29.87
N ASN A 28 -2.37 -60.38 -31.17
CA ASN A 28 -1.61 -60.99 -32.27
C ASN A 28 -0.93 -59.91 -33.14
N ALA A 29 -0.18 -60.32 -34.16
CA ALA A 29 0.65 -59.42 -34.96
C ALA A 29 0.37 -59.50 -36.48
N ARG A 30 0.84 -58.45 -37.17
CA ARG A 30 1.35 -58.41 -38.57
C ARG A 30 0.37 -58.10 -39.74
N PRO A 31 0.90 -57.57 -40.88
CA PRO A 31 0.30 -56.38 -41.51
C PRO A 31 0.12 -56.42 -43.04
N LEU A 32 -0.67 -55.48 -43.56
CA LEU A 32 -0.74 -55.04 -44.96
C LEU A 32 -1.10 -53.53 -44.94
N GLY A 33 -0.57 -52.64 -45.78
CA GLY A 33 0.50 -52.75 -46.77
C GLY A 33 1.03 -51.35 -47.14
N VAL A 34 2.14 -51.27 -47.88
CA VAL A 34 2.77 -50.01 -48.29
C VAL A 34 2.21 -49.53 -49.62
N ALA A 35 1.83 -48.24 -49.72
CA ALA A 35 2.13 -47.29 -50.81
C ALA A 35 0.99 -46.28 -51.10
N ALA A 36 1.39 -45.04 -51.38
CA ALA A 36 0.69 -43.99 -52.15
C ALA A 36 -0.76 -43.60 -51.73
N SER A 37 -1.05 -42.38 -51.32
CA SER A 37 -0.59 -41.13 -51.96
C SER A 37 -0.58 -39.95 -51.00
N ALA A 38 0.43 -39.09 -51.11
CA ALA A 38 0.36 -37.73 -50.60
C ALA A 38 -0.68 -36.93 -51.40
N LEU A 39 -1.60 -36.26 -50.71
CA LEU A 39 -2.38 -35.07 -51.15
C LEU A 39 -3.53 -34.80 -50.16
N LEU A 40 -3.24 -34.21 -48.99
CA LEU A 40 -4.17 -33.29 -48.28
C LEU A 40 -3.50 -32.53 -47.11
N SER A 41 -2.21 -32.19 -47.26
CA SER A 41 -1.45 -31.34 -46.34
C SER A 41 -1.12 -30.01 -47.03
N ALA A 42 -2.16 -29.28 -47.47
CA ALA A 42 -2.05 -28.03 -48.22
C ALA A 42 -3.31 -27.16 -48.06
N TRP A 43 -3.69 -26.83 -46.82
CA TRP A 43 -4.77 -25.87 -46.49
C TRP A 43 -4.42 -24.95 -45.29
N LEU A 44 -3.12 -24.78 -44.99
CA LEU A 44 -2.60 -23.85 -43.97
C LEU A 44 -1.39 -23.02 -44.45
N MET A 45 -1.16 -22.94 -45.77
CA MET A 45 -0.22 -22.00 -46.37
C MET A 45 -0.86 -21.43 -47.64
N GLY A 46 -1.51 -20.28 -47.47
CA GLY A 46 -2.29 -19.62 -48.53
C GLY A 46 -2.61 -18.17 -48.16
N CYS A 47 -1.61 -17.30 -48.32
CA CYS A 47 -1.74 -15.84 -48.38
C CYS A 47 -2.33 -15.11 -47.14
N ASP A 48 -1.44 -14.67 -46.24
CA ASP A 48 -1.02 -13.28 -46.36
C ASP A 48 0.49 -13.11 -46.06
N GLY A 49 1.28 -12.96 -47.12
CA GLY A 49 2.68 -12.52 -47.04
C GLY A 49 2.72 -11.00 -47.01
N GLY A 50 2.08 -10.42 -46.00
CA GLY A 50 1.75 -9.00 -45.95
C GLY A 50 2.86 -8.12 -45.39
N ASP A 51 4.00 -8.00 -46.07
CA ASP A 51 4.82 -6.78 -45.95
C ASP A 51 4.11 -5.64 -46.69
N GLY A 52 2.96 -5.23 -46.13
CA GLY A 52 2.34 -3.95 -46.45
C GLY A 52 3.31 -2.81 -46.16
N PRO A 53 3.06 -1.60 -46.70
CA PRO A 53 3.94 -0.46 -46.48
C PRO A 53 4.20 -0.28 -44.98
N PRO A 54 5.44 0.06 -44.57
CA PRO A 54 5.77 0.25 -43.17
C PRO A 54 4.80 1.27 -42.57
N TYR A 55 4.24 0.98 -41.41
CA TYR A 55 3.35 1.91 -40.73
C TYR A 55 4.11 3.21 -40.47
N VAL A 56 3.57 4.30 -41.02
CA VAL A 56 4.04 5.67 -40.77
C VAL A 56 3.06 6.27 -39.77
N PRO A 57 3.49 6.62 -38.55
CA PRO A 57 2.67 7.39 -37.63
C PRO A 57 2.20 8.70 -38.30
N PRO A 58 1.02 9.24 -37.94
CA PRO A 58 0.61 10.55 -38.44
C PRO A 58 1.59 11.64 -37.96
N ASP A 59 1.55 12.83 -38.56
CA ASP A 59 2.51 13.89 -38.23
C ASP A 59 2.35 14.33 -36.76
N PRO A 60 3.37 14.12 -35.89
CA PRO A 60 3.29 14.44 -34.47
C PRO A 60 3.13 15.94 -34.18
N GLN A 61 3.31 16.83 -35.17
CA GLN A 61 3.02 18.26 -35.05
C GLN A 61 1.53 18.60 -35.22
N THR A 62 0.72 17.68 -35.74
CA THR A 62 -0.71 17.91 -36.06
C THR A 62 -1.67 16.89 -35.46
N CYS A 63 -1.14 15.76 -35.00
CA CYS A 63 -1.89 14.65 -34.42
C CYS A 63 -1.22 14.22 -33.10
N ALA A 64 -2.00 13.75 -32.13
CA ALA A 64 -1.49 13.25 -30.86
C ALA A 64 -0.92 11.83 -31.05
N VAL A 65 0.40 11.74 -31.20
CA VAL A 65 1.11 10.48 -31.42
C VAL A 65 1.75 10.01 -30.13
N ASP A 66 1.45 8.78 -29.74
CA ASP A 66 2.12 8.04 -28.67
C ASP A 66 3.65 8.08 -28.84
N ARG A 67 4.36 8.42 -27.76
CA ARG A 67 5.83 8.53 -27.71
C ARG A 67 6.53 7.25 -27.25
N TYR A 68 5.80 6.18 -26.96
CA TYR A 68 6.40 4.92 -26.51
C TYR A 68 7.42 4.37 -27.52
N GLU A 69 8.65 4.22 -27.04
CA GLU A 69 9.71 3.44 -27.68
C GLU A 69 10.36 2.53 -26.61
N PRO A 70 10.70 1.26 -26.92
CA PRO A 70 11.31 0.34 -25.96
C PRO A 70 12.60 0.90 -25.35
N GLY A 71 12.75 0.77 -24.03
CA GLY A 71 13.89 1.32 -23.28
C GLY A 71 13.82 2.82 -22.98
N THR A 72 12.66 3.46 -23.11
CA THR A 72 12.42 4.85 -22.70
C THR A 72 11.47 4.95 -21.50
N LEU A 73 11.48 6.10 -20.82
CA LEU A 73 10.49 6.46 -19.79
C LEU A 73 9.40 7.40 -20.35
N HIS A 74 8.94 7.17 -21.60
CA HIS A 74 7.77 7.85 -22.19
C HIS A 74 6.42 7.19 -21.82
N ALA A 75 6.48 6.01 -21.22
CA ALA A 75 5.36 5.36 -20.54
C ALA A 75 5.91 4.66 -19.30
N PHE A 76 5.16 4.69 -18.21
CA PHE A 76 5.51 4.01 -16.96
C PHE A 76 4.24 3.59 -16.21
N PRO A 77 4.24 2.44 -15.53
CA PRO A 77 5.16 1.32 -15.70
C PRO A 77 4.94 0.55 -17.03
N THR A 78 5.99 -0.09 -17.55
CA THR A 78 5.91 -0.98 -18.72
C THR A 78 6.76 -2.24 -18.55
N ARG A 79 6.45 -3.32 -19.29
CA ARG A 79 7.25 -4.57 -19.27
C ARG A 79 8.69 -4.41 -19.73
N ASP A 80 9.02 -3.38 -20.50
CA ASP A 80 10.40 -3.12 -20.94
C ASP A 80 11.32 -2.73 -19.75
N GLN A 81 10.71 -2.34 -18.62
CA GLN A 81 11.36 -1.97 -17.37
C GLN A 81 11.47 -3.15 -16.37
N LEU A 82 10.95 -4.32 -16.75
CA LEU A 82 10.97 -5.56 -15.97
C LEU A 82 11.95 -6.57 -16.58
N VAL A 83 12.51 -7.45 -15.72
CA VAL A 83 13.30 -8.62 -16.12
C VAL A 83 12.73 -9.88 -15.49
N GLU A 84 12.91 -11.02 -16.15
CA GLU A 84 12.58 -12.33 -15.57
C GLU A 84 13.41 -12.58 -14.30
N ASP A 85 12.73 -12.95 -13.21
CA ASP A 85 13.35 -13.40 -11.98
C ASP A 85 12.54 -14.57 -11.39
N PRO A 86 12.95 -15.83 -11.63
CA PRO A 86 12.27 -17.01 -11.13
C PRO A 86 12.26 -17.17 -9.60
N LEU A 87 12.94 -16.30 -8.84
CA LEU A 87 12.92 -16.27 -7.38
C LEU A 87 11.88 -15.28 -6.84
N SER A 88 11.40 -14.35 -7.66
CA SER A 88 10.30 -13.44 -7.33
C SER A 88 8.94 -14.16 -7.36
N ALA A 89 7.95 -13.64 -6.63
CA ALA A 89 6.65 -14.29 -6.49
C ALA A 89 5.77 -14.19 -7.77
N THR A 90 6.04 -13.24 -8.66
CA THR A 90 5.38 -13.08 -9.98
C THR A 90 6.20 -13.64 -11.15
N GLY A 91 7.45 -14.02 -10.92
CA GLY A 91 8.41 -14.41 -11.98
C GLY A 91 9.12 -13.24 -12.67
N VAL A 92 8.90 -11.99 -12.25
CA VAL A 92 9.58 -10.79 -12.75
C VAL A 92 9.94 -9.82 -11.63
N ARG A 93 10.87 -8.90 -11.90
CA ARG A 93 11.12 -7.72 -11.05
C ARG A 93 11.52 -6.51 -11.87
N PHE A 94 11.48 -5.32 -11.27
CA PHE A 94 12.03 -4.12 -11.90
C PHE A 94 13.56 -4.19 -12.09
N ALA A 95 14.01 -3.56 -13.17
CA ALA A 95 15.42 -3.41 -13.52
C ALA A 95 15.70 -2.02 -14.12
N LEU A 96 15.34 -0.97 -13.38
CA LEU A 96 15.74 0.39 -13.73
C LEU A 96 17.20 0.63 -13.33
N SER A 97 17.97 1.22 -14.25
CA SER A 97 19.34 1.66 -14.00
C SER A 97 19.66 2.88 -14.84
N LEU A 98 20.66 3.66 -14.43
CA LEU A 98 21.11 4.83 -15.19
C LEU A 98 21.81 4.51 -16.52
N GLU A 99 22.19 3.24 -16.72
CA GLU A 99 22.76 2.76 -17.97
C GLU A 99 21.65 2.41 -18.98
N ALA A 100 20.59 1.73 -18.52
CA ALA A 100 19.42 1.40 -19.34
C ALA A 100 18.52 2.62 -19.58
N TYR A 101 18.40 3.50 -18.58
CA TYR A 101 17.49 4.65 -18.57
C TYR A 101 18.26 5.93 -18.19
N PRO A 102 19.01 6.55 -19.13
CA PRO A 102 19.84 7.73 -18.83
C PRO A 102 19.02 8.95 -18.37
N GLU A 103 17.73 9.00 -18.73
CA GLU A 103 16.75 9.98 -18.24
C GLU A 103 16.65 10.00 -16.71
N ALA A 104 16.84 8.84 -16.07
CA ALA A 104 16.78 8.71 -14.62
C ALA A 104 17.96 9.41 -13.89
N ALA A 105 19.00 9.86 -14.61
CA ALA A 105 20.07 10.65 -14.01
C ALA A 105 19.59 12.04 -13.52
N ASN A 106 18.40 12.47 -13.95
CA ASN A 106 17.79 13.73 -13.52
C ASN A 106 17.18 13.65 -12.11
N PHE A 107 16.91 12.45 -11.57
CA PHE A 107 16.31 12.23 -10.25
C PHE A 107 17.29 12.44 -9.08
N ARG A 108 18.07 13.53 -9.05
CA ARG A 108 19.21 13.75 -8.11
C ARG A 108 19.05 13.14 -6.70
N ALA A 109 18.03 13.54 -5.93
CA ALA A 109 17.77 13.04 -4.58
C ALA A 109 16.95 11.73 -4.54
N PHE A 110 16.21 11.43 -5.60
CA PHE A 110 15.40 10.22 -5.77
C PHE A 110 16.12 9.18 -6.64
N ARG A 111 17.46 9.18 -6.63
CA ARG A 111 18.28 8.37 -7.54
C ARG A 111 18.15 6.88 -7.24
N SER A 112 18.06 6.54 -5.95
CA SER A 112 17.75 5.19 -5.44
C SER A 112 16.35 4.74 -5.83
N VAL A 113 15.37 5.64 -5.84
CA VAL A 113 13.98 5.37 -6.26
C VAL A 113 13.90 4.92 -7.72
N ALA A 114 14.81 5.41 -8.57
CA ALA A 114 14.97 4.95 -9.95
C ALA A 114 16.09 3.91 -10.15
N SER A 115 16.55 3.26 -9.07
CA SER A 115 17.45 2.11 -9.15
C SER A 115 17.24 1.09 -8.02
N SER A 116 17.88 1.28 -6.86
CA SER A 116 18.05 0.26 -5.81
C SER A 116 16.79 0.02 -4.97
N ASP A 117 15.88 0.99 -4.91
CA ASP A 117 14.64 0.88 -4.13
C ASP A 117 13.60 -0.01 -4.82
N LEU A 118 13.76 -0.30 -6.12
CA LEU A 118 12.86 -1.13 -6.92
C LEU A 118 13.41 -2.54 -7.19
N GLU A 119 14.63 -2.87 -6.74
CA GLU A 119 15.27 -4.16 -7.02
C GLU A 119 14.55 -5.37 -6.42
N ASP A 120 13.71 -5.19 -5.38
CA ASP A 120 12.85 -6.24 -4.80
C ASP A 120 11.37 -6.09 -5.14
N VAL A 121 11.01 -5.14 -6.02
CA VAL A 121 9.63 -4.95 -6.46
C VAL A 121 9.37 -5.88 -7.64
N ASP A 122 8.43 -6.80 -7.43
CA ASP A 122 8.11 -7.92 -8.30
C ASP A 122 6.93 -7.64 -9.25
N GLY A 123 6.67 -6.38 -9.59
CA GLY A 123 5.62 -6.03 -10.56
C GLY A 123 5.18 -4.58 -10.45
N ALA A 124 4.15 -4.22 -11.21
CA ALA A 124 3.52 -2.91 -11.18
C ALA A 124 3.07 -2.52 -9.78
N SER A 125 3.06 -1.22 -9.50
CA SER A 125 2.32 -0.69 -8.36
C SER A 125 0.86 -1.08 -8.41
N VAL A 126 0.26 -1.29 -7.23
CA VAL A 126 -1.18 -1.43 -7.08
C VAL A 126 -1.89 -0.07 -6.93
N ASN A 127 -1.16 1.00 -6.59
CA ASN A 127 -1.69 2.32 -6.25
C ASN A 127 -1.26 3.47 -7.18
N ALA A 128 -0.13 3.33 -7.88
CA ALA A 128 0.38 4.34 -8.78
C ALA A 128 -0.47 4.42 -10.05
N SER A 129 -0.48 5.59 -10.67
CA SER A 129 -1.02 5.72 -12.02
C SER A 129 -0.15 5.00 -13.06
N MET A 130 -0.78 4.68 -14.18
CA MET A 130 -0.10 4.27 -15.41
C MET A 130 -0.14 5.46 -16.36
N HIS A 131 1.02 6.00 -16.75
CA HIS A 131 1.10 7.16 -17.65
C HIS A 131 1.61 6.80 -19.05
N THR A 132 1.23 7.65 -20.00
CA THR A 132 1.68 7.63 -21.40
C THR A 132 1.91 9.05 -21.89
N GLU A 133 2.94 9.24 -22.72
CA GLU A 133 3.24 10.53 -23.34
C GLU A 133 2.89 10.58 -24.81
N TRP A 134 2.47 11.77 -25.22
CA TRP A 134 1.89 12.07 -26.52
C TRP A 134 2.56 13.30 -27.13
N SER A 135 2.59 13.39 -28.46
CA SER A 135 3.21 14.54 -29.14
C SER A 135 2.48 15.85 -28.94
N LEU A 136 1.15 15.80 -28.69
CA LEU A 136 0.26 16.93 -28.48
C LEU A 136 -0.63 16.72 -27.23
N PRO A 137 -1.15 17.79 -26.60
CA PRO A 137 -2.10 17.70 -25.50
C PRO A 137 -3.49 17.22 -25.95
N PHE A 138 -4.30 16.77 -24.99
CA PHE A 138 -5.69 16.38 -25.20
C PHE A 138 -6.60 17.61 -25.01
N ALA A 139 -7.65 17.73 -25.83
CA ALA A 139 -8.61 18.82 -25.71
C ALA A 139 -9.55 18.68 -24.50
N GLY A 140 -9.57 17.50 -23.88
CA GLY A 140 -10.30 17.15 -22.67
C GLY A 140 -9.97 15.71 -22.28
N VAL A 141 -10.09 15.40 -20.99
CA VAL A 141 -9.90 14.04 -20.46
C VAL A 141 -11.24 13.42 -20.06
N GLN A 142 -11.27 12.09 -20.07
CA GLN A 142 -12.37 11.31 -19.51
C GLN A 142 -12.44 11.54 -18.00
N THR A 143 -13.62 11.91 -17.48
CA THR A 143 -13.86 11.95 -16.03
C THR A 143 -14.53 10.65 -15.58
N TYR A 144 -14.25 10.20 -14.36
CA TYR A 144 -14.89 9.01 -13.81
C TYR A 144 -16.40 9.22 -13.63
N GLY A 145 -17.21 8.36 -14.27
CA GLY A 145 -18.68 8.51 -14.34
C GLY A 145 -19.48 7.75 -13.27
N GLY A 146 -18.82 7.21 -12.23
CA GLY A 146 -19.47 6.44 -11.16
C GLY A 146 -19.33 4.91 -11.29
N ALA A 147 -19.04 4.38 -12.48
CA ALA A 147 -18.72 2.97 -12.72
C ALA A 147 -17.74 2.80 -13.89
N PRO A 148 -16.99 1.69 -13.97
CA PRO A 148 -16.21 1.33 -15.16
C PRO A 148 -17.10 1.26 -16.41
N ASN A 149 -16.69 1.93 -17.48
CA ASN A 149 -17.49 2.10 -18.69
C ASN A 149 -16.74 1.51 -19.90
N PRO A 150 -17.25 0.48 -20.61
CA PRO A 150 -16.61 -0.02 -21.83
C PRO A 150 -16.47 0.98 -22.97
N SER A 151 -17.25 2.06 -22.96
CA SER A 151 -17.10 3.18 -23.92
C SER A 151 -15.99 4.18 -23.52
N ALA A 152 -15.30 3.96 -22.40
CA ALA A 152 -14.14 4.74 -22.00
C ALA A 152 -13.00 4.56 -23.02
N PRO A 153 -12.51 5.63 -23.67
CA PRO A 153 -11.34 5.52 -24.54
C PRO A 153 -10.02 5.30 -23.79
N VAL A 154 -9.98 5.50 -22.47
CA VAL A 154 -8.80 5.30 -21.62
C VAL A 154 -9.17 4.49 -20.39
N GLY A 155 -8.37 3.48 -20.04
CA GLY A 155 -8.64 2.68 -18.85
C GLY A 155 -7.58 1.63 -18.52
N ILE A 156 -7.82 0.92 -17.42
CA ILE A 156 -7.07 -0.27 -17.01
C ILE A 156 -8.02 -1.46 -17.04
N VAL A 157 -7.58 -2.58 -17.64
CA VAL A 157 -8.25 -3.88 -17.52
C VAL A 157 -7.43 -4.80 -16.63
N VAL A 158 -8.08 -5.48 -15.68
CA VAL A 158 -7.53 -6.61 -14.94
C VAL A 158 -7.86 -7.88 -15.70
N LEU A 159 -6.84 -8.68 -16.01
CA LEU A 159 -7.00 -9.94 -16.72
C LEU A 159 -7.50 -11.04 -15.77
N PRO A 160 -8.26 -12.02 -16.28
CA PRO A 160 -8.73 -13.14 -15.48
C PRO A 160 -7.57 -13.99 -14.96
N VAL A 161 -7.82 -14.66 -13.84
CA VAL A 161 -7.03 -15.81 -13.40
C VAL A 161 -7.88 -17.05 -13.64
N ASP A 162 -7.25 -18.09 -14.19
CA ASP A 162 -7.89 -19.34 -14.61
C ASP A 162 -9.15 -19.09 -15.48
N ASP A 163 -10.27 -19.73 -15.18
CA ASP A 163 -11.55 -19.62 -15.91
C ASP A 163 -12.39 -18.37 -15.52
N GLY A 164 -11.77 -17.32 -14.97
CA GLY A 164 -12.44 -16.08 -14.58
C GLY A 164 -12.80 -15.16 -15.74
N GLU A 165 -13.54 -14.09 -15.44
CA GLU A 165 -13.84 -12.99 -16.39
C GLU A 165 -12.84 -11.82 -16.21
N PRO A 166 -12.46 -11.12 -17.30
CA PRO A 166 -11.73 -9.85 -17.21
C PRO A 166 -12.60 -8.75 -16.58
N VAL A 167 -11.96 -7.75 -15.95
CA VAL A 167 -12.67 -6.65 -15.27
C VAL A 167 -12.08 -5.30 -15.69
N LEU A 168 -12.92 -4.36 -16.11
CA LEU A 168 -12.51 -2.96 -16.23
C LEU A 168 -12.34 -2.35 -14.84
N TRP A 169 -11.16 -1.81 -14.55
CA TRP A 169 -10.89 -1.21 -13.27
C TRP A 169 -11.42 0.23 -13.19
N PRO A 170 -11.97 0.68 -12.05
CA PRO A 170 -12.28 2.09 -11.82
C PRO A 170 -11.00 2.92 -11.85
N VAL A 171 -10.93 3.87 -12.79
CA VAL A 171 -9.81 4.83 -12.90
C VAL A 171 -10.33 6.24 -13.01
N ASP A 172 -9.57 7.19 -12.46
CA ASP A 172 -9.63 8.59 -12.89
C ASP A 172 -8.59 8.84 -13.98
N VAL A 173 -8.91 9.68 -14.95
CA VAL A 173 -8.02 9.95 -16.10
C VAL A 173 -7.72 11.43 -16.16
N GLU A 174 -6.46 11.77 -15.97
CA GLU A 174 -5.98 13.14 -15.86
C GLU A 174 -4.92 13.44 -16.89
N GLN A 175 -4.76 14.73 -17.19
CA GLN A 175 -3.65 15.22 -17.99
C GLN A 175 -2.82 16.25 -17.18
N PRO A 176 -1.84 15.82 -16.36
CA PRO A 176 -1.09 16.72 -15.47
C PRO A 176 -0.21 17.74 -16.20
N ALA A 177 0.11 17.51 -17.48
CA ALA A 177 0.87 18.43 -18.33
C ALA A 177 0.59 18.20 -19.82
N ASP A 178 1.02 19.12 -20.69
CA ASP A 178 0.80 19.00 -22.13
C ASP A 178 1.35 17.68 -22.72
N GLY A 179 0.45 16.83 -23.21
CA GLY A 179 0.78 15.52 -23.78
C GLY A 179 1.09 14.43 -22.76
N LEU A 180 0.97 14.66 -21.44
CA LEU A 180 1.15 13.63 -20.41
C LEU A 180 -0.21 13.18 -19.89
N LEU A 181 -0.61 11.95 -20.22
CA LEU A 181 -1.87 11.34 -19.81
C LEU A 181 -1.61 10.30 -18.72
N ARG A 182 -2.33 10.35 -17.59
CA ARG A 182 -2.27 9.32 -16.53
C ARG A 182 -3.63 8.68 -16.30
N ALA A 183 -3.66 7.37 -16.13
CA ALA A 183 -4.80 6.60 -15.63
C ALA A 183 -4.50 6.18 -14.19
N LEU A 184 -5.21 6.76 -13.23
CA LEU A 184 -5.02 6.51 -11.79
C LEU A 184 -6.08 5.49 -11.30
N PRO A 185 -5.71 4.30 -10.82
CA PRO A 185 -6.67 3.40 -10.17
C PRO A 185 -7.29 4.05 -8.93
N LEU A 186 -8.63 4.07 -8.85
CA LEU A 186 -9.36 4.70 -7.74
C LEU A 186 -9.27 3.88 -6.44
N THR A 187 -9.24 2.55 -6.58
CA THR A 187 -8.96 1.55 -5.54
C THR A 187 -7.71 0.75 -5.92
N PRO A 188 -6.98 0.17 -4.95
CA PRO A 188 -5.76 -0.58 -5.24
C PRO A 188 -6.03 -1.74 -6.21
N LEU A 189 -5.22 -1.86 -7.26
CA LEU A 189 -5.29 -3.01 -8.17
C LEU A 189 -5.01 -4.30 -7.38
N PRO A 190 -5.67 -5.43 -7.73
CA PRO A 190 -5.41 -6.70 -7.07
C PRO A 190 -3.96 -7.14 -7.29
N GLU A 191 -3.28 -7.56 -6.21
CA GLU A 191 -1.89 -8.03 -6.26
C GLU A 191 -1.72 -9.29 -7.12
N ARG A 192 -0.52 -9.48 -7.68
CA ARG A 192 -0.16 -10.67 -8.47
C ARG A 192 -1.09 -10.96 -9.67
N ARG A 193 -1.74 -9.93 -10.22
CA ARG A 193 -2.63 -10.02 -11.39
C ARG A 193 -1.98 -9.40 -12.60
N TRP A 194 -2.22 -9.98 -13.77
CA TRP A 194 -1.93 -9.31 -15.02
C TRP A 194 -2.95 -8.20 -15.26
N VAL A 195 -2.46 -7.01 -15.58
CA VAL A 195 -3.25 -5.82 -15.90
C VAL A 195 -2.77 -5.22 -17.21
N ALA A 196 -3.60 -4.39 -17.85
CA ALA A 196 -3.21 -3.62 -19.02
C ALA A 196 -3.80 -2.21 -19.02
N HIS A 197 -2.93 -1.20 -19.12
CA HIS A 197 -3.32 0.16 -19.48
C HIS A 197 -3.59 0.20 -20.99
N PHE A 198 -4.72 0.80 -21.39
CA PHE A 198 -5.06 1.00 -22.80
C PHE A 198 -5.47 2.45 -23.07
N VAL A 199 -5.16 2.91 -24.28
CA VAL A 199 -5.67 4.14 -24.87
C VAL A 199 -6.19 3.83 -26.27
N ARG A 200 -7.42 4.22 -26.58
CA ARG A 200 -8.05 4.07 -27.90
C ARG A 200 -7.78 5.26 -28.82
N MET A 201 -7.77 5.00 -30.12
CA MET A 201 -7.55 5.98 -31.19
C MET A 201 -8.62 7.10 -31.26
N ASP A 202 -9.74 6.96 -30.55
CA ASP A 202 -10.79 7.98 -30.45
C ASP A 202 -10.73 8.80 -29.14
N ALA A 203 -9.69 8.60 -28.30
CA ALA A 203 -9.46 9.42 -27.11
C ALA A 203 -9.23 10.91 -27.42
N ALA A 204 -8.73 11.24 -28.63
CA ALA A 204 -8.51 12.61 -29.08
C ALA A 204 -8.70 12.76 -30.61
N PRO A 205 -9.02 13.97 -31.11
CA PRO A 205 -9.03 14.26 -32.54
C PRO A 205 -7.64 14.05 -33.16
N CYS A 206 -7.57 13.20 -34.20
CA CYS A 206 -6.32 12.72 -34.81
C CYS A 206 -5.31 12.18 -33.77
N MET A 207 -5.60 11.01 -33.20
CA MET A 207 -4.63 10.25 -32.42
C MET A 207 -3.92 9.20 -33.29
N GLY A 208 -2.68 8.85 -32.92
CA GLY A 208 -1.91 7.78 -33.56
C GLY A 208 -1.02 7.03 -32.56
N ARG A 209 -0.71 5.77 -32.87
CA ARG A 209 0.24 4.93 -32.13
C ARG A 209 1.67 5.15 -32.62
N SER A 210 2.68 4.92 -31.79
CA SER A 210 4.09 4.95 -32.21
C SER A 210 4.41 3.82 -33.22
N ALA A 211 5.57 3.89 -33.88
CA ALA A 211 5.99 2.82 -34.79
C ALA A 211 6.22 1.50 -34.02
N SER A 212 6.80 1.58 -32.82
CA SER A 212 7.01 0.43 -31.94
C SER A 212 5.71 -0.12 -31.36
N MET A 213 4.77 0.74 -30.94
CA MET A 213 3.44 0.32 -30.50
C MET A 213 2.64 -0.34 -31.63
N HIS A 214 2.79 0.12 -32.88
CA HIS A 214 2.24 -0.58 -34.04
C HIS A 214 2.85 -1.97 -34.23
N ALA A 215 4.19 -2.10 -34.15
CA ALA A 215 4.84 -3.39 -34.30
C ALA A 215 4.37 -4.39 -33.22
N ARG A 216 4.26 -3.92 -31.97
CA ARG A 216 3.76 -4.68 -30.81
C ARG A 216 2.31 -5.14 -31.01
N LEU A 217 1.39 -4.23 -31.31
CA LEU A 217 -0.03 -4.57 -31.52
C LEU A 217 -0.29 -5.41 -32.79
N ARG A 218 0.62 -5.37 -33.78
CA ARG A 218 0.54 -6.20 -34.99
C ARG A 218 1.08 -7.62 -34.79
N ARG A 219 1.98 -7.82 -33.82
CA ARG A 219 2.55 -9.12 -33.44
C ARG A 219 2.58 -9.23 -31.91
N PRO A 220 1.41 -9.25 -31.26
CA PRO A 220 1.33 -9.27 -29.80
C PRO A 220 1.94 -10.58 -29.28
N ASP A 221 2.62 -10.49 -28.14
CA ASP A 221 2.98 -11.69 -27.38
C ASP A 221 1.78 -12.24 -26.60
N THR A 222 2.01 -13.31 -25.83
CA THR A 222 0.95 -13.99 -25.05
C THR A 222 0.17 -13.06 -24.12
N HIS A 223 0.83 -12.08 -23.50
CA HIS A 223 0.18 -11.18 -22.53
C HIS A 223 -0.56 -10.06 -23.24
N ASP A 224 0.05 -9.45 -24.26
CA ASP A 224 -0.62 -8.44 -25.09
C ASP A 224 -1.85 -9.04 -25.80
N ALA A 225 -1.75 -10.28 -26.30
CA ALA A 225 -2.85 -10.98 -26.93
C ALA A 225 -3.99 -11.31 -25.94
N ALA A 226 -3.65 -11.71 -24.71
CA ALA A 226 -4.63 -11.92 -23.64
C ALA A 226 -5.34 -10.62 -23.26
N ALA A 227 -4.62 -9.49 -23.18
CA ALA A 227 -5.20 -8.19 -22.91
C ALA A 227 -6.12 -7.70 -24.05
N ILE A 228 -5.71 -7.88 -25.31
CA ILE A 228 -6.57 -7.58 -26.47
C ILE A 228 -7.85 -8.43 -26.42
N ALA A 229 -7.74 -9.73 -26.13
CA ALA A 229 -8.90 -10.61 -26.01
C ALA A 229 -9.84 -10.20 -24.87
N ALA A 230 -9.29 -9.81 -23.71
CA ALA A 230 -10.06 -9.29 -22.57
C ALA A 230 -10.81 -8.00 -22.92
N LEU A 231 -10.16 -7.04 -23.60
CA LEU A 231 -10.79 -5.80 -24.05
C LEU A 231 -11.90 -6.06 -25.08
N MET A 232 -11.73 -7.04 -25.98
CA MET A 232 -12.77 -7.47 -26.91
C MET A 232 -13.95 -8.16 -26.21
N GLN A 233 -13.68 -9.02 -25.22
CA GLN A 233 -14.70 -9.68 -24.39
C GLN A 233 -15.55 -8.68 -23.60
N LEU A 234 -14.93 -7.60 -23.11
CA LEU A 234 -15.58 -6.49 -22.42
C LEU A 234 -16.29 -5.49 -23.36
N GLY A 235 -16.17 -5.64 -24.69
CA GLY A 235 -16.74 -4.71 -25.67
C GLY A 235 -16.06 -3.33 -25.71
N VAL A 236 -14.80 -3.25 -25.28
CA VAL A 236 -14.00 -2.01 -25.26
C VAL A 236 -13.42 -1.69 -26.62
N VAL A 237 -13.07 -2.72 -27.40
CA VAL A 237 -12.61 -2.62 -28.80
C VAL A 237 -13.16 -3.80 -29.60
N ASP A 238 -13.46 -3.60 -30.89
CA ASP A 238 -13.72 -4.72 -31.81
C ASP A 238 -12.40 -5.38 -32.26
N SER A 239 -11.27 -4.65 -32.19
CA SER A 239 -9.97 -5.11 -32.65
C SER A 239 -8.78 -4.34 -32.06
N ALA A 240 -7.59 -4.95 -32.08
CA ALA A 240 -6.32 -4.26 -31.77
C ALA A 240 -6.00 -3.05 -32.71
N SER A 241 -6.76 -2.87 -33.79
CA SER A 241 -6.62 -1.71 -34.67
C SER A 241 -7.22 -0.43 -34.10
N GLU A 242 -8.06 -0.51 -33.05
CA GLU A 242 -8.58 0.66 -32.34
C GLU A 242 -7.66 1.16 -31.22
N LEU A 243 -6.66 0.38 -30.82
CA LEU A 243 -5.72 0.75 -29.75
C LEU A 243 -4.63 1.69 -30.25
N ALA A 244 -4.49 2.85 -29.60
CA ALA A 244 -3.38 3.79 -29.75
C ALA A 244 -2.19 3.41 -28.85
N ALA A 245 -2.45 2.94 -27.63
CA ALA A 245 -1.44 2.39 -26.72
C ALA A 245 -1.98 1.16 -25.97
N LEU A 246 -1.09 0.22 -25.63
CA LEU A 246 -1.36 -0.94 -24.77
C LEU A 246 -0.11 -1.32 -23.99
N HIS A 247 -0.18 -1.27 -22.66
CA HIS A 247 0.92 -1.68 -21.78
C HIS A 247 0.41 -2.74 -20.80
N THR A 248 0.70 -4.01 -21.10
CA THR A 248 0.46 -5.13 -20.16
C THR A 248 1.59 -5.24 -19.15
N LEU A 249 1.29 -5.69 -17.93
CA LEU A 249 2.27 -6.01 -16.87
C LEU A 249 1.59 -6.77 -15.71
N PRO A 250 2.32 -7.54 -14.89
CA PRO A 250 1.80 -8.08 -13.63
C PRO A 250 1.90 -7.03 -12.52
N THR A 251 0.91 -6.96 -11.62
CA THR A 251 1.00 -6.21 -10.36
C THR A 251 1.91 -6.94 -9.36
N GLN A 252 2.60 -6.17 -8.53
CA GLN A 252 3.51 -6.70 -7.51
C GLN A 252 2.77 -7.51 -6.44
N THR A 253 3.55 -8.24 -5.64
CA THR A 253 3.09 -8.82 -4.38
C THR A 253 3.14 -7.77 -3.28
N VAL A 254 2.08 -7.67 -2.49
CA VAL A 254 1.93 -6.71 -1.37
C VAL A 254 2.09 -7.41 -0.02
N ARG A 255 1.47 -8.58 0.16
CA ARG A 255 1.26 -9.19 1.50
C ARG A 255 2.30 -10.22 1.95
N ASP A 256 2.81 -11.05 1.02
CA ASP A 256 3.49 -12.31 1.35
C ASP A 256 4.59 -12.20 2.42
N ASP A 257 5.44 -11.18 2.33
CA ASP A 257 6.61 -10.99 3.20
C ASP A 257 6.22 -10.47 4.60
N ALA A 258 5.30 -9.51 4.69
CA ALA A 258 4.74 -9.07 5.96
C ALA A 258 3.92 -10.18 6.64
N GLU A 259 3.24 -11.04 5.88
CA GLU A 259 2.45 -12.16 6.40
C GLU A 259 3.31 -13.32 6.89
N ALA A 260 4.48 -13.55 6.27
CA ALA A 260 5.51 -14.42 6.81
C ALA A 260 6.03 -13.91 8.16
N ILE A 261 6.32 -12.61 8.28
CA ILE A 261 6.75 -11.98 9.54
C ILE A 261 5.65 -12.08 10.61
N ALA A 262 4.40 -11.79 10.27
CA ALA A 262 3.29 -11.94 11.21
C ALA A 262 3.09 -13.41 11.64
N ALA A 263 3.43 -14.39 10.81
CA ALA A 263 3.43 -15.81 11.19
C ALA A 263 4.57 -16.16 12.16
N ASP A 264 5.78 -15.61 11.96
CA ASP A 264 6.89 -15.73 12.90
C ASP A 264 6.55 -15.09 14.25
N ILE A 265 6.04 -13.85 14.25
CA ILE A 265 5.56 -13.15 15.45
C ILE A 265 4.48 -13.96 16.19
N ARG A 266 3.55 -14.61 15.48
CA ARG A 266 2.55 -15.50 16.10
C ARG A 266 3.15 -16.77 16.70
N GLY A 267 4.29 -17.24 16.20
CA GLY A 267 5.00 -18.41 16.70
C GLY A 267 5.72 -18.20 18.03
N LEU A 268 6.03 -16.96 18.39
CA LEU A 268 6.71 -16.61 19.65
C LEU A 268 5.84 -16.94 20.87
N SER A 269 6.47 -17.30 22.00
CA SER A 269 5.75 -17.46 23.26
C SER A 269 5.37 -16.10 23.86
N VAL A 270 4.25 -16.02 24.60
CA VAL A 270 3.86 -14.77 25.30
C VAL A 270 4.94 -14.32 26.27
N SER A 271 5.65 -15.26 26.91
CA SER A 271 6.79 -15.00 27.79
C SER A 271 8.01 -14.37 27.12
N GLU A 272 8.16 -14.48 25.78
CA GLU A 272 9.20 -13.75 25.04
C GLU A 272 8.78 -12.33 24.67
N LEU A 273 7.48 -12.03 24.78
CA LEU A 273 6.87 -10.74 24.44
C LEU A 273 6.44 -9.95 25.70
N THR A 274 6.48 -10.58 26.87
CA THR A 274 6.18 -9.95 28.16
C THR A 274 7.28 -8.94 28.48
N PRO A 275 6.93 -7.66 28.70
CA PRO A 275 7.87 -6.66 29.15
C PRO A 275 8.47 -6.97 30.53
N ASP A 276 9.61 -6.37 30.85
CA ASP A 276 10.17 -6.35 32.21
C ASP A 276 9.22 -5.67 33.22
N THR A 277 9.49 -5.83 34.52
CA THR A 277 8.67 -5.20 35.58
C THR A 277 8.52 -3.68 35.38
N PRO A 278 7.29 -3.15 35.31
CA PRO A 278 7.07 -1.72 35.05
C PRO A 278 7.57 -0.85 36.21
N THR A 279 7.93 0.39 35.87
CA THR A 279 8.09 1.47 36.84
C THR A 279 6.96 2.46 36.65
N CYS A 280 6.15 2.66 37.70
CA CYS A 280 4.98 3.54 37.65
C CYS A 280 5.16 4.84 38.45
N THR A 281 4.62 5.92 37.91
CA THR A 281 4.41 7.21 38.57
C THR A 281 2.91 7.57 38.53
N THR A 282 2.47 8.51 39.36
CA THR A 282 1.07 8.96 39.37
C THR A 282 1.03 10.47 39.43
N GLU A 283 0.44 11.09 38.41
CA GLU A 283 0.33 12.53 38.27
C GLU A 283 -1.12 12.93 37.99
N GLY A 284 -1.69 13.74 38.87
CA GLY A 284 -3.09 14.15 38.77
C GLY A 284 -4.06 12.96 38.80
N ALA A 285 -4.74 12.73 37.69
CA ALA A 285 -5.74 11.66 37.52
C ALA A 285 -5.20 10.43 36.75
N LEU A 286 -3.90 10.38 36.45
CA LEU A 286 -3.30 9.29 35.67
C LEU A 286 -2.17 8.58 36.43
N ARG A 287 -2.09 7.26 36.26
CA ARG A 287 -0.92 6.43 36.55
C ARG A 287 -0.20 6.16 35.24
N HIS A 288 1.08 6.53 35.14
CA HIS A 288 1.93 6.26 33.98
C HIS A 288 2.96 5.19 34.36
N CYS A 289 2.97 4.09 33.64
CA CYS A 289 3.84 2.96 33.85
C CYS A 289 4.72 2.75 32.61
N VAL A 290 6.00 2.49 32.81
CA VAL A 290 6.95 2.21 31.72
C VAL A 290 7.65 0.89 31.97
N ALA A 291 7.57 -0.01 31.00
CA ALA A 291 8.26 -1.29 30.97
C ALA A 291 9.10 -1.41 29.69
N SER A 292 10.07 -2.31 29.66
CA SER A 292 10.89 -2.57 28.47
C SER A 292 10.54 -3.92 27.85
N ALA A 293 10.27 -3.97 26.56
CA ALA A 293 9.97 -5.21 25.84
C ALA A 293 11.07 -5.51 24.81
N SER A 294 11.62 -6.74 24.81
CA SER A 294 12.70 -7.12 23.90
C SER A 294 12.14 -7.64 22.55
N LEU A 295 11.76 -6.68 21.70
CA LEU A 295 11.06 -6.92 20.43
C LEU A 295 12.04 -7.28 19.29
N TRP A 296 11.61 -8.15 18.37
CA TRP A 296 12.37 -8.49 17.17
C TRP A 296 12.31 -7.40 16.10
N ASP A 297 13.49 -7.03 15.58
CA ASP A 297 13.65 -6.36 14.29
C ASP A 297 13.73 -7.41 13.18
N TYR A 298 13.04 -7.18 12.08
CA TYR A 298 12.98 -8.05 10.89
C TYR A 298 13.75 -7.46 9.70
N ARG A 299 14.42 -6.32 9.89
CA ARG A 299 15.22 -5.65 8.86
C ARG A 299 16.68 -6.10 8.92
N ASP A 300 17.34 -6.10 7.78
CA ASP A 300 18.80 -6.18 7.71
C ASP A 300 19.45 -4.90 8.28
N ALA A 301 20.78 -4.91 8.45
CA ALA A 301 21.55 -3.79 9.00
C ALA A 301 21.47 -2.48 8.19
N ASP A 302 20.93 -2.50 6.97
CA ASP A 302 20.64 -1.33 6.14
C ASP A 302 19.19 -0.81 6.28
N GLY A 303 18.39 -1.41 7.17
CA GLY A 303 17.01 -0.99 7.46
C GLY A 303 15.96 -1.50 6.47
N VAL A 304 16.27 -2.54 5.69
CA VAL A 304 15.39 -3.13 4.68
C VAL A 304 14.97 -4.55 5.08
N VAL A 305 13.68 -4.89 4.91
CA VAL A 305 13.15 -6.24 5.16
C VAL A 305 13.47 -7.16 3.97
N ARG A 306 14.04 -8.34 4.24
CA ARG A 306 14.39 -9.34 3.22
C ARG A 306 14.10 -10.78 3.68
N PRO A 307 14.01 -11.76 2.74
CA PRO A 307 13.99 -13.17 3.09
C PRO A 307 15.22 -13.55 3.93
N PRO A 308 15.11 -14.43 4.95
CA PRO A 308 14.01 -15.39 5.13
C PRO A 308 12.86 -14.92 6.04
N HIS A 309 12.72 -13.61 6.32
CA HIS A 309 11.60 -13.06 7.09
C HIS A 309 11.48 -13.57 8.55
N VAL A 310 12.64 -13.76 9.20
CA VAL A 310 12.76 -14.09 10.63
C VAL A 310 13.48 -12.95 11.35
N GLY A 311 13.32 -12.85 12.67
CA GLY A 311 13.98 -11.82 13.47
C GLY A 311 15.51 -11.82 13.30
N THR A 312 16.08 -10.67 12.96
CA THR A 312 17.51 -10.45 12.67
C THR A 312 18.26 -9.89 13.88
N ALA A 313 17.59 -9.06 14.67
CA ALA A 313 18.10 -8.40 15.88
C ALA A 313 16.95 -8.21 16.89
N ARG A 314 17.27 -7.83 18.13
CA ARG A 314 16.28 -7.40 19.12
C ARG A 314 16.58 -6.00 19.62
N TRP A 315 15.52 -5.26 19.93
CA TRP A 315 15.55 -3.95 20.57
C TRP A 315 14.74 -3.99 21.86
N ASP A 316 15.29 -3.39 22.92
CA ASP A 316 14.60 -3.26 24.21
C ASP A 316 13.75 -1.98 24.16
N VAL A 317 12.54 -2.12 23.61
CA VAL A 317 11.63 -1.02 23.26
C VAL A 317 10.79 -0.62 24.49
N PRO A 318 10.77 0.67 24.88
CA PRO A 318 9.86 1.17 25.90
C PRO A 318 8.39 0.97 25.51
N VAL A 319 7.64 0.36 26.42
CA VAL A 319 6.18 0.23 26.38
C VAL A 319 5.63 1.13 27.47
N HIS A 320 4.90 2.16 27.06
CA HIS A 320 4.27 3.11 27.96
C HIS A 320 2.81 2.77 28.12
N THR A 321 2.36 2.75 29.38
CA THR A 321 0.97 2.46 29.73
C THR A 321 0.42 3.56 30.61
N TRP A 322 -0.77 4.08 30.30
CA TRP A 322 -1.50 5.00 31.15
C TRP A 322 -2.83 4.38 31.59
N LEU A 323 -3.12 4.50 32.88
CA LEU A 323 -4.37 4.04 33.51
C LEU A 323 -4.98 5.19 34.33
N PRO A 324 -6.30 5.18 34.59
CA PRO A 324 -6.90 6.05 35.61
C PRO A 324 -6.18 5.88 36.96
N ALA A 325 -5.84 6.97 37.65
CA ALA A 325 -5.16 6.88 38.94
C ALA A 325 -6.01 6.21 40.04
N ASP A 326 -7.34 6.18 39.84
CA ASP A 326 -8.32 5.52 40.71
C ASP A 326 -8.69 4.09 40.29
N HIS A 327 -8.04 3.56 39.26
CA HIS A 327 -8.12 2.15 38.87
C HIS A 327 -7.80 1.23 40.06
N THR A 328 -8.54 0.13 40.15
CA THR A 328 -8.50 -0.80 41.27
C THR A 328 -7.88 -2.16 40.89
N PRO A 329 -7.06 -2.79 41.75
CA PRO A 329 -6.43 -4.08 41.46
C PRO A 329 -7.42 -5.13 40.96
N GLY A 330 -7.18 -5.66 39.76
CA GLY A 330 -8.04 -6.66 39.09
C GLY A 330 -9.29 -6.10 38.38
N GLU A 331 -9.46 -4.78 38.32
CA GLU A 331 -10.38 -4.12 37.38
C GLU A 331 -9.81 -4.22 35.96
N ARG A 332 -10.59 -4.75 35.03
CA ARG A 332 -10.19 -4.85 33.63
C ARG A 332 -10.89 -3.80 32.81
N LEU A 333 -10.11 -3.03 32.06
CA LEU A 333 -10.61 -1.94 31.24
C LEU A 333 -10.43 -2.23 29.73
N PRO A 334 -11.27 -1.62 28.88
CA PRO A 334 -10.99 -1.50 27.46
C PRO A 334 -9.56 -0.99 27.24
N THR A 335 -8.86 -1.54 26.27
CA THR A 335 -7.42 -1.27 26.08
C THR A 335 -7.17 -0.67 24.71
N VAL A 336 -6.62 0.54 24.69
CA VAL A 336 -6.27 1.28 23.48
C VAL A 336 -4.79 1.07 23.16
N MET A 337 -4.49 0.45 22.03
CA MET A 337 -3.16 0.49 21.44
C MET A 337 -3.02 1.73 20.55
N PHE A 338 -1.98 2.54 20.78
CA PHE A 338 -1.81 3.84 20.13
C PHE A 338 -0.70 3.87 19.06
N GLY A 339 -1.00 4.53 17.94
CA GLY A 339 -0.03 4.96 16.92
C GLY A 339 0.03 6.48 16.84
N HIS A 340 1.18 7.05 17.20
CA HIS A 340 1.39 8.49 17.23
C HIS A 340 1.60 9.11 15.83
N GLY A 341 1.31 10.41 15.71
CA GLY A 341 1.67 11.22 14.54
C GLY A 341 3.17 11.50 14.40
N ILE A 342 3.59 11.90 13.20
CA ILE A 342 5.00 12.22 12.88
C ILE A 342 5.51 13.40 13.71
N GLY A 343 6.77 13.37 14.15
CA GLY A 343 7.37 14.38 15.05
C GLY A 343 7.17 14.11 16.54
N GLY A 344 6.12 13.40 16.94
CA GLY A 344 5.94 12.94 18.32
C GLY A 344 6.56 11.57 18.61
N GLY A 345 6.12 10.98 19.72
CA GLY A 345 6.47 9.61 20.13
C GLY A 345 5.36 8.99 20.99
N ALA A 346 5.67 7.88 21.66
CA ALA A 346 4.76 7.25 22.62
C ALA A 346 4.35 8.21 23.74
N VAL A 347 5.29 8.94 24.34
CA VAL A 347 5.03 9.84 25.48
C VAL A 347 4.40 11.14 24.99
N ALA A 348 5.11 11.92 24.16
CA ALA A 348 4.68 13.27 23.77
C ALA A 348 3.28 13.34 23.12
N HIS A 349 2.84 12.26 22.45
CA HIS A 349 1.48 12.17 21.89
C HIS A 349 0.55 11.25 22.68
N GLY A 350 1.07 10.22 23.37
CA GLY A 350 0.25 9.33 24.20
C GLY A 350 -0.33 10.06 25.41
N GLU A 351 0.42 10.94 26.07
CA GLU A 351 -0.08 11.73 27.22
C GLU A 351 -1.32 12.57 26.85
N ARG A 352 -1.38 13.11 25.62
CA ARG A 352 -2.52 13.91 25.14
C ARG A 352 -3.79 13.06 24.98
N LEU A 353 -3.66 11.82 24.52
CA LEU A 353 -4.77 10.88 24.43
C LEU A 353 -5.12 10.25 25.79
N ALA A 354 -4.12 10.02 26.64
CA ALA A 354 -4.30 9.49 27.99
C ALA A 354 -5.13 10.43 28.88
N ALA A 355 -5.13 11.74 28.60
CA ALA A 355 -5.95 12.72 29.33
C ALA A 355 -7.45 12.37 29.37
N PHE A 356 -7.96 11.60 28.40
CA PHE A 356 -9.34 11.14 28.32
C PHE A 356 -9.60 9.83 29.10
N ALA A 357 -8.56 9.08 29.48
CA ALA A 357 -8.69 7.80 30.18
C ALA A 357 -9.46 7.86 31.52
N PRO A 358 -9.37 8.92 32.36
CA PRO A 358 -10.14 8.98 33.60
C PRO A 358 -11.64 9.14 33.39
N GLU A 359 -12.07 9.71 32.26
CA GLU A 359 -13.48 9.92 31.91
C GLU A 359 -14.07 8.68 31.25
N HIS A 360 -13.40 8.15 30.22
CA HIS A 360 -13.87 7.01 29.41
C HIS A 360 -13.37 5.63 29.91
N ARG A 361 -12.63 5.59 31.03
CA ARG A 361 -12.10 4.40 31.71
C ARG A 361 -11.45 3.35 30.79
N PHE A 362 -10.38 3.75 30.09
CA PHE A 362 -9.56 2.82 29.29
C PHE A 362 -8.09 2.79 29.75
N VAL A 363 -7.38 1.72 29.38
CA VAL A 363 -5.91 1.62 29.48
C VAL A 363 -5.30 2.03 28.14
N LEU A 364 -4.42 3.02 28.12
CA LEU A 364 -3.67 3.42 26.92
C LEU A 364 -2.31 2.73 26.89
N VAL A 365 -1.95 2.05 25.80
CA VAL A 365 -0.63 1.44 25.59
C VAL A 365 0.00 1.98 24.31
N ALA A 366 1.22 2.51 24.40
CA ALA A 366 1.94 3.09 23.28
C ALA A 366 3.41 2.63 23.20
N THR A 367 3.90 2.49 21.97
CA THR A 367 5.32 2.38 21.65
C THR A 367 5.69 3.40 20.58
N SER A 368 6.90 3.94 20.70
CA SER A 368 7.47 4.90 19.76
C SER A 368 7.77 4.19 18.44
N ALA A 369 7.42 4.82 17.30
CA ALA A 369 7.80 4.32 15.98
C ALA A 369 9.32 4.37 15.81
N LEU A 370 9.83 3.62 14.83
CA LEU A 370 11.27 3.60 14.54
C LEU A 370 11.87 5.01 14.43
N GLY A 371 12.97 5.22 15.14
CA GLY A 371 13.74 6.46 15.10
C GLY A 371 13.10 7.66 15.83
N HIS A 372 11.89 7.51 16.38
CA HIS A 372 11.19 8.57 17.12
C HIS A 372 11.42 8.44 18.62
N GLU A 373 11.43 9.59 19.30
CA GLU A 373 11.50 9.75 20.75
C GLU A 373 12.52 8.80 21.40
N ASP A 374 12.06 7.79 22.13
CA ASP A 374 12.84 6.85 22.92
C ASP A 374 12.91 5.43 22.34
N HIS A 375 12.42 5.22 21.11
CA HIS A 375 12.67 3.96 20.40
C HIS A 375 14.19 3.72 20.31
N PRO A 376 14.74 2.52 20.59
CA PRO A 376 16.20 2.28 20.63
C PRO A 376 16.98 2.60 19.33
N THR A 377 16.29 2.80 18.22
CA THR A 377 16.87 3.24 16.93
C THR A 377 16.85 4.76 16.73
N SER A 378 16.33 5.52 17.70
CA SER A 378 16.42 6.99 17.78
C SER A 378 17.87 7.39 17.98
N THR A 379 18.36 8.35 17.19
CA THR A 379 19.74 8.83 17.27
C THR A 379 19.93 9.99 18.24
N GLY A 380 18.86 10.40 18.95
CA GLY A 380 18.89 11.55 19.86
C GLY A 380 19.17 12.90 19.17
N GLY A 381 18.93 12.97 17.86
CA GLY A 381 18.96 14.23 17.10
C GLY A 381 17.77 15.13 17.44
N ASP A 382 17.70 16.30 16.81
CA ASP A 382 16.47 17.09 16.85
C ASP A 382 15.33 16.36 16.11
N GLU A 383 14.09 16.73 16.44
CA GLU A 383 12.86 16.15 15.91
C GLU A 383 12.83 16.11 14.38
N ILE A 384 13.32 17.18 13.74
CA ILE A 384 13.36 17.31 12.29
C ILE A 384 14.31 16.27 11.68
N ALA A 385 15.49 16.07 12.28
CA ALA A 385 16.44 15.05 11.84
C ALA A 385 15.89 13.62 12.01
N ALA A 386 15.17 13.36 13.11
CA ALA A 386 14.51 12.07 13.34
C ALA A 386 13.41 11.78 12.30
N VAL A 387 12.53 12.74 12.06
CA VAL A 387 11.46 12.68 11.05
C VAL A 387 12.04 12.45 9.65
N LEU A 388 13.06 13.21 9.26
CA LEU A 388 13.73 13.05 7.97
C LEU A 388 14.37 11.65 7.82
N SER A 389 15.06 11.16 8.85
CA SER A 389 15.67 9.82 8.84
C SER A 389 14.62 8.70 8.72
N PHE A 390 13.49 8.82 9.41
CA PHE A 390 12.36 7.89 9.29
C PHE A 390 11.74 7.92 7.89
N LEU A 391 11.61 9.11 7.29
CA LEU A 391 11.22 9.31 5.89
C LEU A 391 12.36 9.02 4.88
N GLY A 392 13.40 8.29 5.31
CA GLY A 392 14.42 7.73 4.42
C GLY A 392 15.39 8.76 3.84
N PHE A 393 15.45 9.98 4.40
CA PHE A 393 16.40 11.01 4.00
C PHE A 393 17.76 10.76 4.67
N GLU A 394 18.79 10.52 3.84
CA GLU A 394 20.18 10.39 4.27
C GLU A 394 21.12 10.96 3.20
N ASP A 395 22.13 11.74 3.60
CA ASP A 395 23.12 12.38 2.72
C ASP A 395 22.57 13.13 1.48
N GLY A 396 21.33 13.64 1.57
CA GLY A 396 20.65 14.36 0.48
C GLY A 396 19.98 13.46 -0.57
N ALA A 397 19.80 12.18 -0.27
CA ALA A 397 19.01 11.22 -1.04
C ALA A 397 17.81 10.69 -0.22
N VAL A 398 16.84 10.08 -0.90
CA VAL A 398 15.62 9.49 -0.31
C VAL A 398 15.52 8.02 -0.73
N SER A 399 15.54 7.09 0.23
CA SER A 399 15.25 5.67 -0.05
C SER A 399 13.80 5.33 0.26
N ALA A 400 12.97 5.19 -0.77
CA ALA A 400 11.56 4.80 -0.62
C ALA A 400 11.42 3.42 0.05
N ARG A 401 12.36 2.52 -0.24
CA ARG A 401 12.44 1.17 0.32
C ARG A 401 12.67 1.16 1.83
N ARG A 402 13.48 2.10 2.34
CA ARG A 402 13.67 2.30 3.78
C ARG A 402 12.46 2.95 4.45
N VAL A 403 11.76 3.87 3.79
CA VAL A 403 10.49 4.41 4.32
C VAL A 403 9.46 3.29 4.49
N ARG A 404 9.24 2.50 3.44
CA ARG A 404 8.39 1.30 3.43
C ARG A 404 8.68 0.38 4.62
N ASP A 405 9.94 0.03 4.81
CA ASP A 405 10.32 -0.96 5.81
C ASP A 405 10.43 -0.38 7.24
N ASN A 406 10.62 0.94 7.39
CA ASN A 406 10.43 1.65 8.67
C ASN A 406 8.96 1.64 9.12
N PHE A 407 8.02 1.83 8.19
CA PHE A 407 6.58 1.77 8.51
C PHE A 407 6.19 0.36 8.93
N ARG A 408 6.61 -0.64 8.15
CA ARG A 408 6.30 -2.06 8.38
C ARG A 408 6.89 -2.59 9.68
N GLN A 409 8.15 -2.30 9.97
CA GLN A 409 8.75 -2.71 11.25
C GLN A 409 8.08 -2.02 12.44
N SER A 410 7.72 -0.74 12.34
CA SER A 410 6.95 -0.05 13.39
C SER A 410 5.57 -0.71 13.63
N ASN A 411 5.01 -1.42 12.64
CA ASN A 411 3.82 -2.26 12.82
C ASN A 411 4.16 -3.66 13.38
N PHE A 412 5.32 -4.23 13.05
CA PHE A 412 5.80 -5.50 13.62
C PHE A 412 6.11 -5.39 15.13
N ASP A 413 6.63 -4.24 15.58
CA ASP A 413 6.78 -3.91 17.00
C ASP A 413 5.40 -3.89 17.70
N ARG A 414 4.41 -3.26 17.05
CA ARG A 414 3.02 -3.21 17.56
C ARG A 414 2.33 -4.58 17.54
N LEU A 415 2.55 -5.43 16.53
CA LEU A 415 2.04 -6.81 16.52
C LEU A 415 2.60 -7.64 17.68
N GLN A 416 3.87 -7.41 18.05
CA GLN A 416 4.48 -8.10 19.19
C GLN A 416 3.88 -7.65 20.54
N VAL A 417 3.76 -6.34 20.76
CA VAL A 417 3.12 -5.81 21.99
C VAL A 417 1.63 -6.18 22.05
N MET A 418 0.89 -6.13 20.94
CA MET A 418 -0.50 -6.58 20.84
C MET A 418 -0.65 -8.04 21.30
N ARG A 419 0.26 -8.95 20.93
CA ARG A 419 0.19 -10.35 21.38
C ARG A 419 0.41 -10.54 22.88
N TRP A 420 1.11 -9.62 23.54
CA TRP A 420 1.18 -9.57 25.00
C TRP A 420 -0.13 -9.03 25.59
N LEU A 421 -0.67 -7.91 25.08
CA LEU A 421 -1.96 -7.34 25.53
C LEU A 421 -3.13 -8.34 25.37
N ALA A 422 -3.17 -9.10 24.27
CA ALA A 422 -4.16 -10.15 24.02
C ALA A 422 -4.10 -11.33 25.01
N SER A 423 -3.14 -11.36 25.95
CA SER A 423 -3.14 -12.30 27.07
C SER A 423 -3.90 -11.81 28.32
N GLY A 424 -4.33 -10.54 28.34
CA GLY A 424 -4.87 -9.86 29.51
C GLY A 424 -3.83 -9.71 30.61
N PRO A 425 -2.73 -8.97 30.38
CA PRO A 425 -1.65 -8.83 31.34
C PRO A 425 -1.97 -7.86 32.49
N ASP A 426 -1.18 -8.01 33.55
CA ASP A 426 -0.81 -6.96 34.50
C ASP A 426 0.18 -6.02 33.77
N VAL A 427 -0.14 -4.73 33.68
CA VAL A 427 0.64 -3.69 32.97
C VAL A 427 1.25 -2.65 33.91
N ASP A 428 0.91 -2.73 35.20
CA ASP A 428 1.25 -1.73 36.22
C ASP A 428 2.12 -2.31 37.37
N GLY A 429 2.16 -3.64 37.48
CA GLY A 429 3.01 -4.42 38.36
C GLY A 429 2.41 -4.74 39.73
N ASP A 430 1.11 -4.51 39.95
CA ASP A 430 0.47 -4.81 41.25
C ASP A 430 0.19 -6.30 41.52
N GLY A 431 0.22 -7.13 40.46
CA GLY A 431 0.02 -8.57 40.52
C GLY A 431 -1.34 -9.08 40.04
N GLU A 432 -2.28 -8.20 39.67
CA GLU A 432 -3.58 -8.54 39.08
C GLU A 432 -3.71 -8.01 37.63
N PRO A 433 -4.53 -8.64 36.75
CA PRO A 433 -4.68 -8.16 35.36
C PRO A 433 -5.53 -6.90 35.19
N ASP A 434 -5.02 -5.95 34.40
CA ASP A 434 -5.64 -4.64 34.11
C ASP A 434 -6.37 -4.56 32.76
N VAL A 435 -5.97 -5.42 31.82
CA VAL A 435 -6.37 -5.35 30.40
C VAL A 435 -7.53 -6.30 30.10
N ASP A 436 -8.61 -5.79 29.50
CA ASP A 436 -9.59 -6.64 28.83
C ASP A 436 -9.11 -7.01 27.41
N ALA A 437 -8.58 -8.24 27.28
CA ALA A 437 -8.13 -8.81 26.01
C ALA A 437 -9.25 -9.04 24.97
N THR A 438 -10.52 -8.83 25.33
CA THR A 438 -11.69 -8.89 24.41
C THR A 438 -12.17 -7.52 23.95
N GLN A 439 -11.56 -6.44 24.44
CA GLN A 439 -11.89 -5.05 24.10
C GLN A 439 -10.61 -4.26 23.75
N LEU A 440 -9.82 -4.80 22.83
CA LEU A 440 -8.64 -4.14 22.30
C LEU A 440 -9.04 -3.23 21.13
N THR A 441 -8.75 -1.95 21.29
CA THR A 441 -8.99 -0.88 20.31
C THR A 441 -7.65 -0.43 19.71
N TYR A 442 -7.61 -0.12 18.43
CA TYR A 442 -6.50 0.63 17.83
C TYR A 442 -6.87 2.09 17.59
N ILE A 443 -6.05 3.04 18.07
CA ILE A 443 -6.17 4.45 17.72
C ILE A 443 -4.88 4.88 16.99
N GLY A 444 -5.00 5.26 15.72
CA GLY A 444 -3.91 5.76 14.91
C GLY A 444 -4.15 7.20 14.47
N VAL A 445 -3.25 8.12 14.86
CA VAL A 445 -3.32 9.54 14.47
C VAL A 445 -2.23 9.84 13.46
N SER A 446 -2.56 10.49 12.34
CA SER A 446 -1.60 10.93 11.31
C SER A 446 -0.75 9.74 10.81
N LEU A 447 0.55 9.72 11.08
CA LEU A 447 1.46 8.61 10.79
C LEU A 447 0.97 7.26 11.34
N GLY A 448 0.46 7.22 12.58
CA GLY A 448 -0.17 6.02 13.12
C GLY A 448 -1.40 5.61 12.31
N GLY A 449 -2.22 6.58 11.89
CA GLY A 449 -3.38 6.34 11.02
C GLY A 449 -3.01 5.82 9.63
N ILE A 450 -1.88 6.26 9.07
CA ILE A 450 -1.32 5.79 7.80
C ILE A 450 -0.79 4.35 7.91
N MET A 451 -0.11 4.01 9.01
CA MET A 451 0.42 2.66 9.24
C MET A 451 -0.67 1.65 9.67
N GLY A 452 -1.74 2.13 10.30
CA GLY A 452 -2.82 1.34 10.90
C GLY A 452 -3.43 0.24 10.01
N PRO A 453 -3.75 0.47 8.73
CA PRO A 453 -4.39 -0.54 7.88
C PRO A 453 -3.61 -1.87 7.78
N GLN A 454 -2.27 -1.84 7.76
CA GLN A 454 -1.47 -3.07 7.82
C GLN A 454 -1.67 -3.78 9.16
N LEU A 455 -1.49 -3.07 10.28
CA LEU A 455 -1.65 -3.64 11.63
C LEU A 455 -3.05 -4.27 11.82
N LEU A 456 -4.09 -3.57 11.37
CA LEU A 456 -5.48 -4.01 11.43
C LEU A 456 -5.77 -5.22 10.54
N ALA A 457 -5.24 -5.26 9.32
CA ALA A 457 -5.38 -6.43 8.43
C ALA A 457 -4.62 -7.66 8.96
N GLN A 458 -3.50 -7.45 9.64
CA GLN A 458 -2.63 -8.52 10.13
C GLN A 458 -2.99 -9.06 11.53
N SER A 459 -3.95 -8.46 12.24
CA SER A 459 -4.37 -8.84 13.59
C SER A 459 -5.88 -9.00 13.71
N ASP A 460 -6.33 -10.13 14.24
CA ASP A 460 -7.72 -10.41 14.65
C ASP A 460 -8.05 -9.98 16.09
N ALA A 461 -7.08 -9.41 16.81
CA ALA A 461 -7.26 -9.00 18.21
C ALA A 461 -8.02 -7.68 18.38
N PHE A 462 -8.08 -6.82 17.36
CA PHE A 462 -8.73 -5.50 17.46
C PHE A 462 -10.21 -5.57 17.11
N GLN A 463 -11.11 -5.27 18.06
CA GLN A 463 -12.56 -5.20 17.83
C GLN A 463 -12.99 -3.85 17.26
N THR A 464 -12.21 -2.80 17.54
CA THR A 464 -12.53 -1.40 17.19
C THR A 464 -11.28 -0.67 16.72
N ALA A 465 -11.44 0.21 15.72
CA ALA A 465 -10.37 1.02 15.16
C ALA A 465 -10.82 2.47 14.93
N LEU A 466 -9.97 3.42 15.30
CA LEU A 466 -10.13 4.83 14.99
C LEU A 466 -8.87 5.33 14.26
N LEU A 467 -9.05 5.88 13.07
CA LEU A 467 -7.98 6.43 12.24
C LEU A 467 -8.22 7.94 12.05
N VAL A 468 -7.46 8.79 12.73
CA VAL A 468 -7.63 10.27 12.68
C VAL A 468 -6.59 10.89 11.76
N VAL A 469 -7.05 11.67 10.78
CA VAL A 469 -6.27 12.25 9.66
C VAL A 469 -5.26 11.26 9.03
N PRO A 470 -5.68 10.02 8.70
CA PRO A 470 -4.81 9.01 8.10
C PRO A 470 -4.60 9.29 6.61
N GLY A 471 -3.94 8.38 5.89
CA GLY A 471 -3.89 8.44 4.43
C GLY A 471 -3.27 7.20 3.82
N GLY A 472 -3.47 7.06 2.51
CA GLY A 472 -2.75 6.12 1.66
C GLY A 472 -2.26 6.82 0.39
N ARG A 473 -1.62 6.07 -0.50
CA ARG A 473 -0.95 6.60 -1.69
C ARG A 473 0.04 7.70 -1.34
N LEU A 474 1.08 7.37 -0.58
CA LEU A 474 2.02 8.36 0.00
C LEU A 474 2.81 9.18 -1.02
N SER A 475 2.84 8.76 -2.29
CA SER A 475 3.30 9.62 -3.40
C SER A 475 2.52 10.94 -3.52
N ASP A 476 1.23 10.96 -3.16
CA ASP A 476 0.42 12.19 -3.14
C ASP A 476 0.90 13.14 -2.03
N VAL A 477 1.33 12.64 -0.87
CA VAL A 477 1.93 13.47 0.20
C VAL A 477 3.20 14.19 -0.29
N VAL A 478 3.95 13.53 -1.17
CA VAL A 478 5.20 14.04 -1.76
C VAL A 478 4.96 14.99 -2.94
N THR A 479 3.84 14.87 -3.67
CA THR A 479 3.64 15.56 -4.96
C THR A 479 2.41 16.46 -5.07
N ASN A 480 1.42 16.36 -4.18
CA ASN A 480 0.25 17.23 -4.15
C ASN A 480 0.65 18.65 -3.69
N GLY A 481 0.23 19.68 -4.43
CA GLY A 481 0.53 21.09 -4.12
C GLY A 481 -0.20 21.64 -2.88
N GLU A 482 -1.19 20.92 -2.34
CA GLU A 482 -1.78 21.23 -1.02
C GLU A 482 -0.85 20.81 0.14
N SER A 483 0.16 19.95 -0.10
CA SER A 483 1.05 19.40 0.94
C SER A 483 2.18 20.35 1.34
N ILE A 484 2.32 20.60 2.65
CA ILE A 484 3.48 21.29 3.23
C ILE A 484 4.77 20.47 3.11
N ILE A 485 4.66 19.13 3.02
CA ILE A 485 5.81 18.24 2.83
C ILE A 485 6.36 18.45 1.41
N GLN A 486 5.50 18.49 0.38
CA GLN A 486 5.89 18.85 -0.99
C GLN A 486 6.62 20.22 -1.03
N SER A 487 6.06 21.21 -0.33
CA SER A 487 6.65 22.55 -0.23
C SER A 487 8.04 22.55 0.45
N ALA A 488 8.20 21.78 1.53
CA ALA A 488 9.47 21.61 2.21
C ALA A 488 10.51 20.92 1.32
N LEU A 489 10.14 19.85 0.61
CA LEU A 489 11.02 19.16 -0.34
C LEU A 489 11.49 20.09 -1.47
N GLY A 490 10.61 20.96 -1.97
CA GLY A 490 10.99 21.99 -2.95
C GLY A 490 12.05 23.00 -2.44
N ILE A 491 12.13 23.20 -1.12
CA ILE A 491 13.14 24.06 -0.46
C ILE A 491 14.45 23.30 -0.24
N PHE A 492 14.39 22.08 0.30
CA PHE A 492 15.58 21.28 0.63
C PHE A 492 16.24 20.62 -0.58
N LEU A 493 15.48 20.35 -1.66
CA LEU A 493 15.95 19.69 -2.89
C LEU A 493 15.78 20.62 -4.12
N PRO A 494 16.45 21.79 -4.13
CA PRO A 494 16.16 22.85 -5.10
C PRO A 494 16.40 22.42 -6.56
N GLY A 495 15.36 22.58 -7.37
CA GLY A 495 15.38 22.25 -8.81
C GLY A 495 14.70 20.92 -9.16
N GLN A 496 14.32 20.10 -8.18
CA GLN A 496 13.40 18.98 -8.40
C GLN A 496 11.95 19.50 -8.53
N GLY A 497 11.08 18.72 -9.17
CA GLY A 497 9.64 19.04 -9.31
C GLY A 497 9.26 20.21 -10.22
N ARG A 498 10.22 20.89 -10.88
CA ARG A 498 9.92 21.96 -11.87
C ARG A 498 9.41 21.45 -13.21
N ASP A 499 9.71 20.21 -13.54
CA ASP A 499 9.15 19.50 -14.69
C ASP A 499 8.03 18.59 -14.18
N PRO A 500 6.75 18.85 -14.54
CA PRO A 500 5.63 18.02 -14.12
C PRO A 500 5.76 16.55 -14.53
N ARG A 501 6.40 16.25 -15.68
CA ARG A 501 6.69 14.88 -16.10
C ARG A 501 7.59 14.19 -15.10
N LEU A 502 8.72 14.82 -14.80
CA LEU A 502 9.70 14.29 -13.85
C LEU A 502 9.08 14.13 -12.46
N GLY A 503 8.22 15.07 -12.06
CA GLY A 503 7.45 15.02 -10.81
C GLY A 503 6.53 13.80 -10.74
N LEU A 504 5.69 13.57 -11.76
CA LEU A 504 4.79 12.42 -11.82
C LEU A 504 5.57 11.10 -11.79
N LEU A 505 6.61 10.97 -12.60
CA LEU A 505 7.40 9.74 -12.68
C LEU A 505 8.14 9.43 -11.37
N VAL A 506 8.66 10.45 -10.65
CA VAL A 506 9.17 10.23 -9.27
C VAL A 506 8.06 9.74 -8.35
N ALA A 507 6.86 10.33 -8.43
CA ALA A 507 5.71 9.95 -7.61
C ALA A 507 5.36 8.46 -7.80
N GLU A 508 5.26 8.03 -9.05
CA GLU A 508 4.87 6.66 -9.41
C GLU A 508 5.96 5.65 -9.06
N LEU A 509 7.25 5.96 -9.29
CA LEU A 509 8.37 5.12 -8.85
C LEU A 509 8.42 5.00 -7.32
N PHE A 510 8.22 6.12 -6.60
CA PHE A 510 8.17 6.14 -5.14
C PHE A 510 7.00 5.30 -4.61
N GLN A 511 5.81 5.45 -5.19
CA GLN A 511 4.63 4.65 -4.85
C GLN A 511 4.87 3.15 -5.11
N THR A 512 5.46 2.83 -6.27
CA THR A 512 5.80 1.46 -6.67
C THR A 512 6.72 0.81 -5.65
N ALA A 513 7.73 1.53 -5.15
CA ALA A 513 8.58 1.06 -4.06
C ALA A 513 7.82 0.96 -2.72
N MET A 514 6.93 1.91 -2.42
CA MET A 514 6.24 2.03 -1.14
C MET A 514 5.12 1.02 -0.88
N ASP A 515 4.44 0.50 -1.91
CA ASP A 515 3.14 -0.18 -1.77
C ASP A 515 3.05 -1.21 -0.64
N ARG A 516 4.08 -2.06 -0.42
CA ARG A 516 4.05 -3.07 0.65
C ARG A 516 3.93 -2.49 2.07
N GLY A 517 4.21 -1.19 2.25
CA GLY A 517 4.07 -0.43 3.49
C GLY A 517 3.08 0.75 3.40
N ASP A 518 2.32 0.87 2.30
CA ASP A 518 1.31 1.93 2.12
C ASP A 518 -0.05 1.47 2.66
N GLY A 519 -0.70 2.29 3.48
CA GLY A 519 -1.99 1.99 4.08
C GLY A 519 -3.10 1.67 3.06
N ALA A 520 -3.08 2.28 1.88
CA ALA A 520 -4.06 1.97 0.83
C ALA A 520 -3.93 0.52 0.33
N SER A 521 -2.71 -0.02 0.22
CA SER A 521 -2.50 -1.41 -0.24
C SER A 521 -3.04 -2.45 0.75
N TRP A 522 -3.15 -2.09 2.03
CA TRP A 522 -3.61 -2.98 3.09
C TRP A 522 -5.09 -2.82 3.44
N ALA A 523 -5.67 -1.64 3.14
CA ALA A 523 -7.07 -1.31 3.43
C ALA A 523 -8.13 -2.30 2.91
N PRO A 524 -8.03 -2.87 1.69
CA PRO A 524 -9.00 -3.88 1.22
C PRO A 524 -9.10 -5.09 2.16
N TYR A 525 -8.01 -5.41 2.86
CA TYR A 525 -7.90 -6.55 3.77
C TYR A 525 -8.27 -6.21 5.23
N VAL A 526 -8.66 -4.96 5.52
CA VAL A 526 -9.15 -4.56 6.85
C VAL A 526 -10.62 -4.93 7.02
N LEU A 527 -11.46 -4.63 6.03
CA LEU A 527 -12.93 -4.79 6.09
C LEU A 527 -13.50 -5.76 5.04
N GLY A 528 -12.93 -5.80 3.83
CA GLY A 528 -13.46 -6.61 2.71
C GLY A 528 -12.81 -7.99 2.62
N GLU A 529 -11.62 -8.06 2.01
CA GLU A 529 -10.82 -9.27 1.80
C GLU A 529 -10.06 -9.70 3.08
N ARG A 530 -10.76 -9.71 4.22
CA ARG A 530 -10.19 -9.90 5.56
C ARG A 530 -9.23 -11.09 5.66
N LEU A 531 -7.99 -10.86 6.11
CA LEU A 531 -6.96 -11.92 6.19
C LEU A 531 -7.22 -12.93 7.33
N ARG A 532 -7.81 -12.46 8.44
CA ARG A 532 -8.08 -13.25 9.65
C ARG A 532 -9.07 -12.55 10.59
N GLY A 533 -9.79 -13.37 11.35
CA GLY A 533 -10.74 -12.93 12.37
C GLY A 533 -11.98 -12.24 11.80
N ASP A 534 -12.77 -11.72 12.72
CA ASP A 534 -13.89 -10.83 12.40
C ASP A 534 -13.37 -9.45 11.98
N VAL A 535 -14.27 -8.66 11.39
CA VAL A 535 -14.01 -7.28 10.95
C VAL A 535 -14.24 -6.31 12.11
N PRO A 536 -13.36 -5.30 12.31
CA PRO A 536 -13.52 -4.32 13.39
C PRO A 536 -14.60 -3.28 13.06
N ASN A 537 -15.19 -2.69 14.10
CA ASN A 537 -15.84 -1.38 13.97
C ASN A 537 -14.78 -0.35 13.59
N LEU A 538 -15.05 0.53 12.62
CA LEU A 538 -14.05 1.48 12.10
C LEU A 538 -14.60 2.89 11.92
N LEU A 539 -13.95 3.86 12.57
CA LEU A 539 -14.18 5.28 12.33
C LEU A 539 -12.94 5.91 11.70
N LEU A 540 -13.12 6.65 10.61
CA LEU A 540 -12.08 7.47 9.99
C LEU A 540 -12.41 8.96 10.13
N GLY A 541 -11.56 9.70 10.82
CA GLY A 541 -11.68 11.16 10.98
C GLY A 541 -10.91 11.91 9.91
N MET A 542 -11.58 12.72 9.10
CA MET A 542 -10.98 13.49 7.99
C MET A 542 -11.10 15.01 8.21
N VAL A 543 -10.03 15.76 7.91
CA VAL A 543 -10.07 17.24 7.88
C VAL A 543 -10.11 17.74 6.43
N VAL A 544 -11.14 18.49 6.03
CA VAL A 544 -11.40 18.81 4.60
C VAL A 544 -10.48 19.87 3.98
N ARG A 545 -9.49 20.36 4.74
CA ARG A 545 -8.42 21.26 4.30
C ARG A 545 -7.06 20.84 4.85
N ASP A 546 -6.89 19.54 5.07
CA ASP A 546 -5.63 18.98 5.54
C ASP A 546 -4.51 19.26 4.53
N ASN A 547 -3.47 19.95 5.00
CA ASN A 547 -2.29 20.33 4.24
C ASN A 547 -1.03 19.55 4.65
N VAL A 548 -1.16 18.56 5.54
CA VAL A 548 -0.07 17.65 5.93
C VAL A 548 -0.25 16.31 5.24
N VAL A 549 -1.44 15.70 5.40
CA VAL A 549 -1.86 14.51 4.66
C VAL A 549 -2.99 14.96 3.71
N PRO A 550 -2.66 15.35 2.46
CA PRO A 550 -3.62 15.99 1.56
C PRO A 550 -4.85 15.11 1.33
N ASN A 551 -5.99 15.74 1.05
CA ASN A 551 -7.25 15.00 0.98
C ASN A 551 -7.28 13.92 -0.10
N SER A 552 -6.46 14.00 -1.16
CA SER A 552 -6.34 12.91 -2.14
C SER A 552 -5.79 11.61 -1.53
N SER A 553 -4.92 11.70 -0.51
CA SER A 553 -4.44 10.55 0.29
C SER A 553 -5.49 10.03 1.27
N GLN A 554 -6.28 10.92 1.89
CA GLN A 554 -7.40 10.53 2.77
C GLN A 554 -8.50 9.81 1.97
N PHE A 555 -8.91 10.38 0.83
CA PHE A 555 -9.88 9.74 -0.06
C PHE A 555 -9.38 8.44 -0.68
N ALA A 556 -8.09 8.34 -1.03
CA ALA A 556 -7.52 7.07 -1.48
C ALA A 556 -7.67 5.96 -0.44
N LEU A 557 -7.47 6.27 0.84
CA LEU A 557 -7.69 5.30 1.92
C LEU A 557 -9.18 4.98 2.13
N ILE A 558 -10.07 5.99 2.09
CA ILE A 558 -11.53 5.79 2.20
C ILE A 558 -12.04 4.87 1.07
N ARG A 559 -11.62 5.09 -0.18
CA ARG A 559 -11.98 4.22 -1.32
C ARG A 559 -11.41 2.81 -1.16
N ALA A 560 -10.17 2.69 -0.67
CA ALA A 560 -9.54 1.38 -0.46
C ALA A 560 -10.14 0.58 0.71
N LEU A 561 -10.73 1.25 1.70
CA LEU A 561 -11.52 0.64 2.78
C LEU A 561 -12.97 0.30 2.37
N ASP A 562 -13.46 0.83 1.25
CA ASP A 562 -14.85 0.76 0.78
C ASP A 562 -15.88 1.26 1.83
N ILE A 563 -15.58 2.39 2.47
CA ILE A 563 -16.46 3.01 3.49
C ILE A 563 -17.13 4.30 2.96
N PRO A 564 -18.40 4.56 3.32
CA PRO A 564 -19.08 5.81 3.01
C PRO A 564 -18.62 6.95 3.94
N VAL A 565 -18.86 8.19 3.51
CA VAL A 565 -18.90 9.34 4.42
C VAL A 565 -20.22 9.33 5.20
N VAL A 566 -20.16 9.45 6.51
CA VAL A 566 -21.32 9.59 7.39
C VAL A 566 -21.57 11.06 7.65
N GLY A 567 -22.81 11.49 7.44
CA GLY A 567 -23.21 12.90 7.43
C GLY A 567 -23.17 13.54 6.04
N ASP A 568 -23.28 14.86 6.02
CA ASP A 568 -23.22 15.67 4.81
C ASP A 568 -21.81 15.70 4.19
N LEU A 569 -21.75 15.66 2.85
CA LEU A 569 -20.49 15.65 2.11
C LEU A 569 -19.89 17.06 1.95
N LEU A 570 -18.97 17.43 2.85
CA LEU A 570 -18.30 18.74 2.87
C LEU A 570 -17.25 18.89 1.75
N ARG A 571 -16.50 17.82 1.44
CA ARG A 571 -15.61 17.70 0.27
C ARG A 571 -15.95 16.37 -0.44
N ALA A 572 -16.39 16.47 -1.70
CA ALA A 572 -16.73 15.33 -2.54
C ALA A 572 -15.50 14.82 -3.32
N ASP A 573 -15.51 13.52 -3.64
CA ASP A 573 -14.45 12.82 -4.37
C ASP A 573 -15.02 11.61 -5.15
N PRO A 574 -14.46 11.21 -6.30
CA PRO A 574 -14.99 10.13 -7.13
C PRO A 574 -15.07 8.77 -6.42
N ALA A 575 -16.14 8.01 -6.69
CA ALA A 575 -16.37 6.67 -6.13
C ALA A 575 -16.54 6.58 -4.59
N ILE A 576 -16.66 7.71 -3.88
CA ILE A 576 -17.07 7.74 -2.47
C ILE A 576 -18.56 8.05 -2.37
N SER A 577 -19.30 7.24 -1.60
CA SER A 577 -20.71 7.46 -1.29
C SER A 577 -20.88 8.15 0.07
N SER A 578 -22.08 8.66 0.36
CA SER A 578 -22.41 9.17 1.71
C SER A 578 -23.76 8.66 2.20
N VAL A 579 -23.91 8.61 3.53
CA VAL A 579 -25.11 8.20 4.27
C VAL A 579 -25.42 9.23 5.36
N SER A 580 -26.69 9.41 5.72
CA SER A 580 -27.09 10.40 6.74
C SER A 580 -26.63 10.06 8.15
N ASP A 581 -26.60 8.76 8.46
CA ASP A 581 -26.34 8.19 9.77
C ASP A 581 -25.83 6.76 9.58
N MET A 582 -25.17 6.22 10.61
CA MET A 582 -24.76 4.82 10.64
C MET A 582 -24.88 4.27 12.06
N SER A 583 -25.60 3.15 12.20
CA SER A 583 -25.78 2.44 13.48
C SER A 583 -25.96 0.94 13.24
N GLY A 584 -25.30 0.10 14.04
CA GLY A 584 -25.40 -1.35 13.89
C GLY A 584 -24.53 -2.14 14.86
N ALA A 585 -24.49 -3.46 14.71
CA ALA A 585 -23.55 -4.30 15.45
C ALA A 585 -22.11 -4.23 14.90
N LEU A 586 -21.99 -3.78 13.64
CA LEU A 586 -20.76 -3.47 12.95
C LEU A 586 -20.99 -2.20 12.14
N VAL A 587 -20.14 -1.19 12.32
CA VAL A 587 -20.17 0.07 11.57
C VAL A 587 -18.77 0.41 11.06
N ALA A 588 -18.70 0.94 9.84
CA ALA A 588 -17.45 1.36 9.21
C ALA A 588 -17.71 2.60 8.34
N GLY A 589 -17.15 3.75 8.71
CA GLY A 589 -17.48 5.03 8.08
C GLY A 589 -16.44 6.11 8.29
N ALA A 590 -16.42 7.09 7.38
CA ALA A 590 -15.59 8.29 7.48
C ALA A 590 -16.43 9.51 7.87
N VAL A 591 -15.92 10.39 8.74
CA VAL A 591 -16.55 11.69 9.06
C VAL A 591 -15.66 12.83 8.60
N GLN A 592 -16.27 13.92 8.14
CA GLN A 592 -15.55 15.09 7.63
C GLN A 592 -15.69 16.28 8.58
N VAL A 593 -14.56 16.88 8.94
CA VAL A 593 -14.48 18.07 9.80
C VAL A 593 -13.93 19.25 9.01
N GLU A 594 -14.65 20.36 9.03
CA GLU A 594 -14.21 21.64 8.44
C GLU A 594 -13.85 22.68 9.50
N TRP A 595 -14.59 22.71 10.59
CA TRP A 595 -14.48 23.68 11.68
C TRP A 595 -14.48 22.95 13.02
N MET A 596 -13.73 23.49 13.97
CA MET A 596 -13.56 22.92 15.31
C MET A 596 -13.66 24.02 16.38
N GLN A 597 -13.84 23.63 17.64
CA GLN A 597 -14.07 24.57 18.73
C GLN A 597 -12.79 25.36 19.03
N GLY A 598 -12.85 26.68 18.85
CA GLY A 598 -11.84 27.63 19.32
C GLY A 598 -12.35 28.46 20.49
N GLY A 599 -11.44 29.04 21.28
CA GLY A 599 -11.76 29.65 22.59
C GLY A 599 -12.77 30.82 22.62
N SER A 600 -13.26 31.30 21.47
CA SER A 600 -14.38 32.26 21.39
C SER A 600 -15.34 32.03 20.20
N GLY A 601 -15.24 30.89 19.50
CA GLY A 601 -16.01 30.60 18.30
C GLY A 601 -15.34 29.52 17.44
N ALA A 602 -15.94 29.18 16.30
CA ALA A 602 -15.39 28.20 15.37
C ALA A 602 -14.08 28.67 14.73
N VAL A 603 -13.10 27.77 14.65
CA VAL A 603 -11.84 27.95 13.89
C VAL A 603 -11.69 26.84 12.85
N PRO A 604 -10.97 27.05 11.73
CA PRO A 604 -10.78 26.00 10.75
C PRO A 604 -10.09 24.79 11.38
N ALA A 605 -10.59 23.58 11.13
CA ALA A 605 -9.94 22.37 11.60
C ALA A 605 -8.57 22.20 10.93
N THR A 606 -7.58 21.74 11.70
CA THR A 606 -6.21 21.51 11.24
C THR A 606 -5.81 20.04 11.46
N HIS A 607 -4.77 19.59 10.76
CA HIS A 607 -4.20 18.26 10.97
C HIS A 607 -3.65 18.05 12.39
N ALA A 608 -3.15 19.10 13.02
CA ALA A 608 -2.42 19.01 14.30
C ALA A 608 -3.35 18.95 15.52
N ASP A 609 -4.49 19.64 15.44
CA ASP A 609 -5.34 19.93 16.61
C ASP A 609 -6.62 19.07 16.67
N ILE A 610 -7.00 18.37 15.59
CA ILE A 610 -8.29 17.66 15.52
C ILE A 610 -8.36 16.38 16.37
N ALA A 611 -7.22 15.81 16.76
CA ALA A 611 -7.18 14.56 17.53
C ALA A 611 -7.61 14.76 18.99
N ASP A 612 -7.28 15.91 19.58
CA ASP A 612 -7.51 16.26 20.99
C ASP A 612 -8.42 17.49 21.19
N ASN A 613 -8.90 18.15 20.11
CA ASN A 613 -9.96 19.15 20.20
C ASN A 613 -11.32 18.53 20.56
N PRO A 614 -12.15 19.16 21.41
CA PRO A 614 -13.48 18.65 21.78
C PRO A 614 -14.37 18.25 20.60
N THR A 615 -14.39 19.02 19.50
CA THR A 615 -15.21 18.68 18.31
C THR A 615 -14.83 17.33 17.70
N GLY A 616 -13.55 16.97 17.76
CA GLY A 616 -13.08 15.63 17.39
C GLY A 616 -13.35 14.63 18.51
N ALA A 617 -12.84 14.91 19.72
CA ALA A 617 -12.89 14.01 20.88
C ALA A 617 -14.30 13.51 21.21
N ASP A 618 -15.31 14.39 21.21
CA ASP A 618 -16.71 14.01 21.45
C ASP A 618 -17.23 12.99 20.43
N THR A 619 -16.79 13.11 19.16
CA THR A 619 -17.12 12.16 18.08
C THR A 619 -16.33 10.86 18.22
N TRP A 620 -15.03 10.96 18.54
CA TRP A 620 -14.13 9.83 18.71
C TRP A 620 -14.59 8.93 19.86
N PHE A 621 -14.80 9.51 21.05
CA PHE A 621 -15.16 8.75 22.23
C PHE A 621 -16.64 8.33 22.26
N GLY A 622 -17.56 9.09 21.65
CA GLY A 622 -18.93 8.61 21.47
C GLY A 622 -19.00 7.29 20.69
N PHE A 623 -18.18 7.14 19.64
CA PHE A 623 -18.05 5.88 18.89
C PHE A 623 -17.34 4.77 19.67
N LEU A 624 -16.32 5.12 20.49
CA LEU A 624 -15.57 4.13 21.27
C LEU A 624 -16.36 3.62 22.47
N ASP A 625 -17.03 4.49 23.22
CA ASP A 625 -17.88 4.14 24.36
C ASP A 625 -19.03 3.22 23.91
N ASP A 626 -19.72 3.55 22.81
CA ASP A 626 -20.70 2.68 22.16
C ASP A 626 -20.12 1.28 21.83
N ALA A 627 -18.87 1.21 21.36
CA ALA A 627 -18.20 -0.04 21.02
C ALA A 627 -17.74 -0.85 22.26
N TRP A 628 -17.48 -0.18 23.38
CA TRP A 628 -17.07 -0.79 24.65
C TRP A 628 -18.27 -1.22 25.51
N ASP A 629 -19.35 -0.44 25.55
CA ASP A 629 -20.62 -0.82 26.19
C ASP A 629 -21.38 -1.91 25.40
N GLY A 630 -21.13 -1.98 24.09
CA GLY A 630 -21.66 -2.99 23.19
C GLY A 630 -22.84 -2.50 22.34
N PRO A 631 -23.24 -3.29 21.32
CA PRO A 631 -24.02 -2.78 20.21
C PRO A 631 -25.45 -2.33 20.59
N PRO A 632 -26.00 -1.32 19.89
CA PRO A 632 -25.54 -0.80 18.61
C PRO A 632 -24.43 0.25 18.74
N VAL A 633 -23.38 0.09 17.92
CA VAL A 633 -22.35 1.12 17.73
C VAL A 633 -22.85 2.16 16.74
N THR A 634 -22.62 3.44 17.01
CA THR A 634 -23.01 4.55 16.12
C THR A 634 -21.80 5.30 15.57
N ILE A 635 -21.96 5.85 14.35
CA ILE A 635 -21.11 6.92 13.83
C ILE A 635 -22.03 8.10 13.54
N VAL A 636 -21.68 9.26 14.09
CA VAL A 636 -22.45 10.50 14.02
C VAL A 636 -21.61 11.59 13.36
N GLU A 637 -22.23 12.46 12.55
CA GLU A 637 -21.53 13.64 12.02
C GLU A 637 -21.12 14.57 13.18
N PRO A 638 -19.85 15.01 13.27
CA PRO A 638 -19.39 15.98 14.26
C PRO A 638 -20.26 17.25 14.29
N GLU A 639 -20.36 17.92 15.45
CA GLU A 639 -21.18 19.14 15.56
C GLU A 639 -20.72 20.19 14.54
N ARG A 640 -21.67 20.65 13.72
CA ARG A 640 -21.44 21.65 12.69
C ARG A 640 -21.26 23.04 13.28
N LEU A 641 -20.01 23.37 13.57
CA LEU A 641 -19.60 24.71 13.96
C LEU A 641 -19.54 25.62 12.72
N THR A 642 -20.32 26.70 12.73
CA THR A 642 -20.25 27.73 11.69
C THR A 642 -19.22 28.81 12.04
N PRO A 643 -18.45 29.35 11.07
CA PRO A 643 -17.61 30.50 11.31
C PRO A 643 -18.43 31.71 11.81
N PRO A 644 -17.85 32.57 12.66
CA PRO A 644 -18.51 33.75 13.25
C PRO A 644 -18.79 34.90 12.25
#